data_AF-A0ABD2Y1K6-F1
#
_entry.id   AF-A0ABD2Y1K6-F1
#
_cell.length_a   1.000
_cell.length_b   1.000
_cell.length_c   1.000
_cell.angle_alpha   90.00
_cell.angle_beta   90.00
_cell.angle_gamma   90.00
#
_symmetry.space_group_name_H-M   'P 1'
#
loop_
_entity.id
_entity.type
_entity.pdbx_description
1 polymer ?
#
loop_
_entity_poly.entity_id
_entity_poly.type
_entity_poly.pdbx_seq_one_letter_code
_entity_poly.pdbx_strand_id
1 'polypeptide(L)'
;MKFGKAFKKQKTPEWTEAYVDYNGLKHILQEIRRLKQTKQPPTPFRPAQQRDFSGLNLQARNSHSTGDIEDQVISVNSLQQQNSRKLYNTQFLLSPEEGRENEITFFRKLDDELNKVNNFYKDKVEEVINEASLLNKQMDALIALRTKVMNPHLDASSSPKGLSMGTKNSANSKISSPSRGETAVTEETNLESQVKQSNNGETIGSPFRGEKMVREYGRHSLGILDRVKITNTFESPISTIRGFLMDEKEKNLSFDKDELKEVEERLKNVFSEYYKKLQLLKNYSFMNLSAFSKILKKYEKITSRSAARSYMRMVDNSYLGSCDEVTDLLDRVEATFIKHFAKANRREGMKFLRPKQKTEKHRVTFFAGFFSGFAIALLIAVSLLIEAKRLIDQKDGNLYINNILPLYSFYAYIVLHMLLYAANMYFWRRYRINYPFIFGFKQGTELGHRDVFLLGNGLAMLALATFLVHLYMKMNSGAADHKKYAEFIPLGLITVVFIIMFCPFNIIYRSSRLFLIKCVYRCICAPLYKVTLPDFFLADQLTSQIQAMRSFEYYICYYTHGNSQGRNKCNSHDVYTVFYFIVAVVPYWLRFLQCVRRLLEEKDFIHGCNGARYFSTIIAVVIRTTFELRKELTWKVLAIVSSAIATIMNTYWDILVDWGLLQKKSKNLFLRDKLVLSHKSVYFAAMVLDVLLRFAWLQLILPFDLHSLSGTTTLTTFSCLEIIRRGMWNFFRLENEHLNNIGKYRAFKSVPLPFSYYDDESDDGDDGDDKDD
;
A
#
# COMPACT_ATOMS: atom_id res chain seq x y z
N MET A 1 -8.96 -26.47 12.30
CA MET A 1 -8.16 -26.20 11.07
C MET A 1 -6.78 -26.84 11.20
N LYS A 2 -6.26 -27.58 10.20
CA LYS A 2 -4.91 -28.20 10.27
C LYS A 2 -3.84 -27.11 10.42
N PHE A 3 -2.91 -27.25 11.38
CA PHE A 3 -1.93 -26.20 11.72
C PHE A 3 -1.13 -25.67 10.51
N GLY A 4 -0.65 -26.52 9.60
CA GLY A 4 0.08 -26.05 8.41
C GLY A 4 -0.71 -25.06 7.54
N LYS A 5 -2.05 -25.18 7.46
CA LYS A 5 -2.89 -24.19 6.76
C LYS A 5 -3.01 -22.89 7.54
N ALA A 6 -3.09 -22.96 8.88
CA ALA A 6 -3.13 -21.78 9.75
C ALA A 6 -1.79 -21.05 9.77
N PHE A 7 -0.68 -21.78 9.89
CA PHE A 7 0.68 -21.27 9.80
C PHE A 7 0.90 -20.54 8.48
N LYS A 8 0.61 -21.19 7.35
CA LYS A 8 0.67 -20.52 6.04
C LYS A 8 -0.20 -19.27 6.03
N LYS A 9 -1.41 -19.28 6.62
CA LYS A 9 -2.35 -18.13 6.64
C LYS A 9 -1.90 -16.94 7.47
N GLN A 10 -1.21 -17.18 8.57
CA GLN A 10 -0.82 -16.14 9.53
C GLN A 10 0.59 -15.59 9.29
N LYS A 11 1.42 -16.24 8.47
CA LYS A 11 2.72 -15.69 8.06
C LYS A 11 2.55 -14.32 7.40
N THR A 12 3.42 -13.39 7.81
CA THR A 12 3.67 -12.12 7.13
C THR A 12 4.27 -12.42 5.75
N PRO A 13 3.62 -12.04 4.64
CA PRO A 13 4.10 -12.35 3.28
C PRO A 13 5.55 -11.93 3.04
N GLU A 14 5.92 -10.74 3.50
CA GLU A 14 7.24 -10.10 3.34
C GLU A 14 8.35 -10.84 4.09
N TRP A 15 8.03 -11.65 5.10
CA TRP A 15 9.00 -12.40 5.91
C TRP A 15 8.92 -13.90 5.69
N THR A 16 8.25 -14.36 4.63
CA THR A 16 7.94 -15.78 4.42
C THR A 16 9.16 -16.70 4.55
N GLU A 17 10.33 -16.24 4.10
CA GLU A 17 11.60 -16.98 4.08
C GLU A 17 12.29 -17.05 5.44
N ALA A 18 12.04 -16.05 6.30
CA ALA A 18 12.55 -16.01 7.65
C ALA A 18 11.83 -17.01 8.57
N TYR A 19 10.54 -17.29 8.34
CA TYR A 19 9.79 -18.29 9.11
C TYR A 19 10.30 -19.73 8.90
N VAL A 20 10.03 -20.59 9.90
CA VAL A 20 10.31 -22.03 9.82
C VAL A 20 9.74 -22.66 8.54
N ASP A 21 10.55 -23.46 7.83
CA ASP A 21 10.16 -24.37 6.75
C ASP A 21 9.44 -25.60 7.32
N TYR A 22 8.26 -25.36 7.88
CA TYR A 22 7.43 -26.38 8.50
C TYR A 22 7.04 -27.50 7.52
N ASN A 23 6.92 -27.19 6.23
CA ASN A 23 6.55 -28.18 5.22
C ASN A 23 7.73 -29.06 4.83
N GLY A 24 8.93 -28.50 4.65
CA GLY A 24 10.13 -29.29 4.39
C GLY A 24 10.48 -30.19 5.57
N LEU A 25 10.38 -29.70 6.81
CA LEU A 25 10.55 -30.56 8.00
C LEU A 25 9.51 -31.69 8.04
N LYS A 26 8.26 -31.39 7.66
CA LYS A 26 7.21 -32.40 7.59
C LYS A 26 7.47 -33.44 6.49
N HIS A 27 8.13 -33.07 5.39
CA HIS A 27 8.51 -34.01 4.32
C HIS A 27 9.51 -35.05 4.84
N ILE A 28 10.56 -34.60 5.54
CA ILE A 28 11.55 -35.49 6.16
C ILE A 28 10.88 -36.45 7.14
N LEU A 29 9.94 -35.95 7.97
CA LEU A 29 9.18 -36.82 8.88
C LEU A 29 8.29 -37.84 8.15
N GLN A 30 7.80 -37.53 6.95
CA GLN A 30 7.04 -38.48 6.14
C GLN A 30 7.93 -39.58 5.57
N GLU A 31 9.17 -39.27 5.20
CA GLU A 31 10.17 -40.26 4.77
C GLU A 31 10.54 -41.21 5.91
N ILE A 32 10.83 -40.66 7.10
CA ILE A 32 11.07 -41.47 8.31
C ILE A 32 9.89 -42.42 8.58
N ARG A 33 8.65 -41.92 8.47
CA ARG A 33 7.46 -42.74 8.65
C ARG A 33 7.35 -43.86 7.62
N ARG A 34 7.62 -43.58 6.33
CA ARG A 34 7.57 -44.59 5.26
C ARG A 34 8.57 -45.70 5.51
N LEU A 35 9.81 -45.37 5.89
CA LEU A 35 10.85 -46.35 6.20
C LEU A 35 10.48 -47.25 7.37
N LYS A 36 9.86 -46.70 8.42
CA LYS A 36 9.32 -47.51 9.52
C LYS A 36 8.19 -48.44 9.08
N GLN A 37 7.32 -48.01 8.15
CA GLN A 37 6.22 -48.82 7.65
C GLN A 37 6.69 -49.95 6.73
N THR A 38 7.73 -49.73 5.92
CA THR A 38 8.32 -50.79 5.08
C THR A 38 9.01 -51.89 5.90
N LYS A 39 9.44 -51.58 7.14
CA LYS A 39 10.10 -52.53 8.05
C LYS A 39 9.15 -53.30 8.99
N GLN A 40 7.83 -53.05 8.96
CA GLN A 40 6.86 -53.82 9.76
C GLN A 40 6.39 -55.08 8.99
N PRO A 41 6.52 -56.31 9.54
CA PRO A 41 5.92 -57.50 8.93
C PRO A 41 4.39 -57.43 9.01
N PRO A 42 3.64 -58.05 8.07
CA PRO A 42 2.18 -58.02 8.09
C PRO A 42 1.68 -58.73 9.35
N THR A 43 1.06 -58.00 10.27
CA THR A 43 0.48 -58.57 11.49
C THR A 43 -0.91 -59.11 11.17
N PRO A 44 -1.28 -60.35 11.58
CA PRO A 44 -2.57 -60.93 11.28
C PRO A 44 -3.70 -60.20 12.02
N PHE A 45 -4.86 -60.11 11.36
CA PHE A 45 -6.11 -59.63 11.91
C PHE A 45 -6.40 -60.29 13.27
N ARG A 46 -6.63 -59.48 14.31
CA ARG A 46 -7.38 -59.89 15.51
C ARG A 46 -8.54 -58.92 15.73
N PRO A 47 -9.76 -59.42 16.01
CA PRO A 47 -10.96 -58.60 16.11
C PRO A 47 -10.96 -57.79 17.40
N ALA A 48 -11.60 -56.63 17.32
CA ALA A 48 -11.76 -55.67 18.42
C ALA A 48 -12.45 -56.32 19.63
N GLN A 49 -11.77 -56.27 20.79
CA GLN A 49 -12.42 -56.44 22.08
C GLN A 49 -12.50 -55.07 22.77
N GLN A 50 -13.75 -54.64 22.97
CA GLN A 50 -14.21 -53.62 23.90
C GLN A 50 -13.58 -53.80 25.28
N ARG A 51 -13.00 -52.74 25.86
CA ARG A 51 -12.88 -52.56 27.31
C ARG A 51 -13.00 -51.07 27.69
N ASP A 52 -14.22 -50.74 28.06
CA ASP A 52 -14.69 -49.95 29.20
C ASP A 52 -13.87 -48.77 29.76
N PHE A 53 -14.61 -47.66 29.85
CA PHE A 53 -14.39 -46.53 30.72
C PHE A 53 -14.29 -46.95 32.19
N SER A 54 -13.23 -46.54 32.87
CA SER A 54 -13.23 -46.38 34.33
C SER A 54 -12.34 -45.19 34.67
N GLY A 55 -12.99 -44.08 35.02
CA GLY A 55 -12.35 -42.96 35.71
C GLY A 55 -12.26 -43.21 37.21
N LEU A 56 -11.55 -42.32 37.89
CA LEU A 56 -11.40 -42.14 39.35
C LEU A 56 -10.30 -42.96 40.02
N ASN A 57 -9.07 -42.40 40.00
CA ASN A 57 -8.33 -42.13 41.24
C ASN A 57 -7.16 -41.17 40.95
N LEU A 58 -7.32 -39.91 41.34
CA LEU A 58 -6.24 -38.93 41.45
C LEU A 58 -5.65 -39.09 42.86
N GLN A 59 -4.47 -39.72 42.96
CA GLN A 59 -3.63 -39.59 44.14
C GLN A 59 -2.37 -38.82 43.72
N ALA A 60 -2.30 -37.58 44.20
CA ALA A 60 -1.14 -36.73 44.09
C ALA A 60 0.03 -37.40 44.82
N ARG A 61 1.06 -37.78 44.06
CA ARG A 61 2.37 -38.12 44.62
C ARG A 61 3.35 -37.04 44.17
N ASN A 62 3.65 -36.14 45.09
CA ASN A 62 4.81 -35.26 45.00
C ASN A 62 6.07 -36.15 45.01
N SER A 63 6.70 -36.30 43.85
CA SER A 63 8.10 -36.71 43.76
C SER A 63 8.83 -35.65 42.95
N HIS A 64 9.72 -34.93 43.63
CA HIS A 64 10.82 -34.22 42.97
C HIS A 64 11.61 -35.24 42.13
N SER A 65 11.35 -35.27 40.83
CA SER A 65 12.18 -35.99 39.87
C SER A 65 13.36 -35.09 39.51
N THR A 66 14.51 -35.38 40.12
CA THR A 66 15.79 -35.24 39.45
C THR A 66 15.67 -35.96 38.10
N GLY A 67 15.86 -35.21 37.01
CA GLY A 67 15.48 -35.66 35.68
C GLY A 67 16.16 -36.98 35.30
N ASP A 68 15.35 -37.92 34.82
CA ASP A 68 15.84 -39.14 34.18
C ASP A 68 16.71 -38.76 32.97
N ILE A 69 18.02 -38.94 33.14
CA ILE A 69 19.03 -38.79 32.09
C ILE A 69 18.94 -39.99 31.11
N GLU A 70 18.32 -41.10 31.53
CA GLU A 70 18.27 -42.35 30.77
C GLU A 70 17.29 -42.34 29.57
N ASP A 71 16.40 -41.36 29.47
CA ASP A 71 15.41 -41.26 28.37
C ASP A 71 15.74 -40.19 27.30
N GLN A 72 16.91 -39.53 27.40
CA GLN A 72 17.31 -38.45 26.50
C GLN A 72 18.00 -38.97 25.23
N VAL A 73 17.29 -38.90 24.11
CA VAL A 73 17.78 -39.36 22.80
C VAL A 73 18.73 -38.34 22.13
N ILE A 74 18.66 -37.07 22.52
CA ILE A 74 19.42 -35.96 21.94
C ILE A 74 20.06 -35.09 23.03
N SER A 75 21.30 -34.65 22.79
CA SER A 75 21.94 -33.51 23.46
C SER A 75 21.97 -32.34 22.50
N VAL A 76 21.68 -31.13 22.98
CA VAL A 76 21.73 -29.95 22.13
C VAL A 76 22.71 -28.94 22.71
N ASN A 77 23.73 -28.61 21.93
CA ASN A 77 24.84 -27.75 22.33
C ASN A 77 24.66 -26.35 21.72
N SER A 78 25.08 -25.31 22.44
CA SER A 78 25.19 -23.95 21.92
C SER A 78 26.66 -23.56 21.79
N LEU A 79 27.09 -23.16 20.60
CA LEU A 79 28.41 -22.60 20.36
C LEU A 79 28.30 -21.07 20.30
N GLN A 80 29.17 -20.36 21.03
CA GLN A 80 29.23 -18.90 21.00
C GLN A 80 30.26 -18.45 19.97
N GLN A 81 29.81 -17.74 18.93
CA GLN A 81 30.68 -17.19 17.89
C GLN A 81 31.23 -15.81 18.32
N GLN A 82 32.39 -15.40 17.78
CA GLN A 82 33.10 -14.15 18.10
C GLN A 82 32.23 -12.86 18.06
N ASN A 83 31.10 -12.86 17.34
CA ASN A 83 30.17 -11.72 17.24
C ASN A 83 28.94 -11.82 18.19
N SER A 84 29.06 -12.46 19.36
CA SER A 84 27.96 -12.62 20.33
C SER A 84 26.70 -13.33 19.79
N ARG A 85 26.85 -14.15 18.74
CA ARG A 85 25.78 -14.99 18.18
C ARG A 85 25.92 -16.42 18.70
N LYS A 86 24.85 -16.95 19.29
CA LYS A 86 24.76 -18.35 19.74
C LYS A 86 24.23 -19.19 18.59
N LEU A 87 25.00 -20.19 18.17
CA LEU A 87 24.61 -21.15 17.14
C LEU A 87 24.26 -22.47 17.83
N TYR A 88 23.07 -22.97 17.54
CA TYR A 88 22.54 -24.18 18.15
C TYR A 88 22.79 -25.40 17.26
N ASN A 89 23.19 -26.52 17.85
CA ASN A 89 23.46 -27.78 17.14
C ASN A 89 23.13 -29.01 18.00
N THR A 90 22.43 -29.98 17.42
CA THR A 90 21.96 -31.21 18.08
C THR A 90 22.90 -32.38 17.82
N GLN A 91 23.36 -33.05 18.88
CA GLN A 91 24.08 -34.32 18.86
C GLN A 91 23.19 -35.46 19.37
N PHE A 92 23.23 -36.63 18.74
CA PHE A 92 22.50 -37.82 19.19
C PHE A 92 23.33 -38.59 20.23
N LEU A 93 22.70 -39.01 21.33
CA LEU A 93 23.40 -39.61 22.48
C LEU A 93 23.46 -41.16 22.49
N LEU A 94 22.77 -41.86 21.58
CA LEU A 94 22.76 -43.34 21.52
C LEU A 94 23.65 -43.92 20.41
N SER A 95 23.85 -45.26 20.32
CA SER A 95 24.68 -46.01 19.34
C SER A 95 23.96 -46.35 18.01
N PRO A 96 24.65 -46.59 16.87
CA PRO A 96 24.05 -46.50 15.52
C PRO A 96 23.05 -47.63 15.20
N GLU A 97 21.81 -47.26 14.88
CA GLU A 97 20.78 -48.14 14.28
C GLU A 97 20.41 -47.64 12.87
N GLU A 98 20.11 -48.56 11.95
CA GLU A 98 19.65 -48.24 10.59
C GLU A 98 18.33 -47.46 10.58
N GLY A 99 18.36 -46.23 10.06
CA GLY A 99 17.24 -45.28 10.03
C GLY A 99 17.55 -43.94 10.69
N ARG A 100 18.68 -43.86 11.41
CA ARG A 100 19.14 -42.64 12.11
C ARG A 100 19.59 -41.51 11.18
N GLU A 101 20.06 -41.80 9.97
CA GLU A 101 20.56 -40.76 9.04
C GLU A 101 19.47 -39.74 8.66
N ASN A 102 18.22 -40.20 8.50
CA ASN A 102 17.09 -39.30 8.24
C ASN A 102 16.66 -38.52 9.49
N GLU A 103 16.83 -39.10 10.69
CA GLU A 103 16.61 -38.38 11.94
C GLU A 103 17.70 -37.32 12.18
N ILE A 104 18.97 -37.64 11.89
CA ILE A 104 20.08 -36.66 11.91
C ILE A 104 19.80 -35.54 10.93
N THR A 105 19.36 -35.86 9.72
CA THR A 105 18.98 -34.88 8.71
C THR A 105 17.81 -34.00 9.18
N PHE A 106 16.83 -34.59 9.88
CA PHE A 106 15.72 -33.84 10.47
C PHE A 106 16.20 -32.82 11.51
N PHE A 107 17.01 -33.24 12.50
CA PHE A 107 17.48 -32.32 13.54
C PHE A 107 18.50 -31.30 13.04
N ARG A 108 19.39 -31.66 12.11
CA ARG A 108 20.26 -30.70 11.43
C ARG A 108 19.43 -29.60 10.75
N LYS A 109 18.42 -29.98 9.98
CA LYS A 109 17.51 -29.01 9.36
C LYS A 109 16.72 -28.22 10.41
N LEU A 110 16.35 -28.84 11.53
CA LEU A 110 15.63 -28.16 12.62
C LEU A 110 16.51 -27.07 13.25
N ASP A 111 17.79 -27.35 13.46
CA ASP A 111 18.79 -26.43 13.99
C ASP A 111 19.07 -25.28 13.02
N ASP A 112 19.23 -25.57 11.72
CA ASP A 112 19.35 -24.55 10.68
C ASP A 112 18.15 -23.59 10.70
N GLU A 113 16.94 -24.15 10.83
CA GLU A 113 15.71 -23.37 10.92
C GLU A 113 15.62 -22.56 12.21
N LEU A 114 16.09 -23.08 13.35
CA LEU A 114 16.16 -22.34 14.61
C LEU A 114 17.14 -21.18 14.51
N ASN A 115 18.36 -21.43 14.04
CA ASN A 115 19.39 -20.41 13.86
C ASN A 115 18.91 -19.30 12.92
N LYS A 116 18.30 -19.65 11.78
CA LYS A 116 17.71 -18.70 10.84
C LYS A 116 16.65 -17.82 11.49
N VAL A 117 15.67 -18.43 12.15
CA VAL A 117 14.54 -17.70 12.77
C VAL A 117 15.03 -16.82 13.91
N ASN A 118 15.93 -17.33 14.75
CA ASN A 118 16.48 -16.65 15.91
C ASN A 118 17.33 -15.44 15.50
N ASN A 119 18.19 -15.59 14.50
CA ASN A 119 19.02 -14.48 13.98
C ASN A 119 18.15 -13.38 13.37
N PHE A 120 17.20 -13.74 12.48
CA PHE A 120 16.27 -12.76 11.90
C PHE A 120 15.46 -12.03 12.98
N TYR A 121 15.00 -12.74 14.01
CA TYR A 121 14.28 -12.11 15.11
C TYR A 121 15.17 -11.15 15.89
N LYS A 122 16.39 -11.56 16.24
CA LYS A 122 17.37 -10.70 16.93
C LYS A 122 17.65 -9.41 16.16
N ASP A 123 17.99 -9.52 14.87
CA ASP A 123 18.29 -8.35 14.02
C ASP A 123 17.09 -7.38 13.96
N LYS A 124 15.86 -7.92 13.89
CA LYS A 124 14.64 -7.09 13.86
C LYS A 124 14.27 -6.50 15.21
N VAL A 125 14.58 -7.16 16.31
CA VAL A 125 14.40 -6.62 17.67
C VAL A 125 15.37 -5.47 17.89
N GLU A 126 16.63 -5.61 17.49
CA GLU A 126 17.63 -4.54 17.55
C GLU A 126 17.19 -3.32 16.72
N GLU A 127 16.67 -3.54 15.51
CA GLU A 127 16.11 -2.46 14.67
C GLU A 127 14.98 -1.70 15.37
N VAL A 128 14.05 -2.38 16.06
CA VAL A 128 12.97 -1.69 16.79
C VAL A 128 13.41 -1.05 18.09
N ILE A 129 14.47 -1.55 18.73
CA ILE A 129 15.07 -0.91 19.91
C ILE A 129 15.71 0.42 19.51
N ASN A 130 16.46 0.44 18.40
CA ASN A 130 17.05 1.66 17.86
C ASN A 130 15.96 2.65 17.41
N GLU A 131 14.89 2.16 16.79
CA GLU A 131 13.75 3.02 16.44
C GLU A 131 13.05 3.57 17.70
N ALA A 132 12.92 2.80 18.78
CA ALA A 132 12.38 3.29 20.05
C ALA A 132 13.25 4.38 20.68
N SER A 133 14.57 4.26 20.63
CA SER A 133 15.46 5.30 21.18
C SER A 133 15.29 6.61 20.41
N LEU A 134 15.18 6.53 19.09
CA LEU A 134 14.88 7.67 18.23
C LEU A 134 13.50 8.26 18.53
N LEU A 135 12.46 7.44 18.70
CA LEU A 135 11.13 7.93 19.08
C LEU A 135 11.09 8.60 20.46
N ASN A 136 11.91 8.14 21.41
CA ASN A 136 12.05 8.83 22.70
C ASN A 136 12.64 10.22 22.50
N LYS A 137 13.72 10.37 21.70
CA LYS A 137 14.27 11.68 21.34
C LYS A 137 13.21 12.59 20.71
N GLN A 138 12.41 12.06 19.78
CA GLN A 138 11.33 12.83 19.14
C GLN A 138 10.24 13.25 20.15
N MET A 139 9.95 12.40 21.15
CA MET A 139 9.00 12.69 22.21
C MET A 139 9.52 13.78 23.14
N ASP A 140 10.80 13.76 23.49
CA ASP A 140 11.44 14.79 24.32
C ASP A 140 11.39 16.16 23.63
N ALA A 141 11.70 16.20 22.32
CA ALA A 141 11.55 17.40 21.51
C ALA A 141 10.09 17.89 21.44
N LEU A 142 9.11 16.98 21.31
CA LEU A 142 7.69 17.35 21.33
C LEU A 142 7.28 17.94 22.69
N ILE A 143 7.74 17.36 23.81
CA ILE A 143 7.42 17.85 25.16
C ILE A 143 8.03 19.23 25.37
N ALA A 144 9.28 19.43 24.93
CA ALA A 144 9.93 20.73 24.97
C ALA A 144 9.16 21.77 24.14
N LEU A 145 8.77 21.41 22.90
CA LEU A 145 7.99 22.27 22.01
C LEU A 145 6.64 22.62 22.64
N ARG A 146 5.90 21.64 23.16
CA ARG A 146 4.62 21.86 23.85
C ARG A 146 4.80 22.79 25.06
N THR A 147 5.87 22.63 25.83
CA THR A 147 6.17 23.48 26.98
C THR A 147 6.43 24.93 26.56
N LYS A 148 7.23 25.14 25.50
CA LYS A 148 7.54 26.47 24.98
C LYS A 148 6.32 27.17 24.36
N VAL A 149 5.49 26.44 23.63
CA VAL A 149 4.25 26.96 23.04
C VAL A 149 3.20 27.33 24.09
N MET A 150 3.10 26.56 25.18
CA MET A 150 2.14 26.81 26.26
C MET A 150 2.61 27.88 27.25
N ASN A 151 3.93 28.01 27.46
CA ASN A 151 4.53 28.94 28.41
C ASN A 151 5.64 29.81 27.75
N PRO A 152 5.27 30.82 26.92
CA PRO A 152 6.24 31.65 26.20
C PRO A 152 7.09 32.58 27.09
N HIS A 153 6.73 32.75 28.38
CA HIS A 153 7.39 33.70 29.29
C HIS A 153 8.60 33.13 30.07
N LEU A 154 8.96 31.87 29.89
CA LEU A 154 10.07 31.23 30.63
C LEU A 154 11.45 31.87 30.33
N ASP A 155 11.62 32.46 29.15
CA ASP A 155 12.87 33.12 28.73
C ASP A 155 12.99 34.59 29.22
N ALA A 156 11.92 35.21 29.71
CA ALA A 156 11.92 36.61 30.13
C ALA A 156 12.65 36.88 31.47
N SER A 157 13.17 35.84 32.13
CA SER A 157 13.86 35.95 33.43
C SER A 157 15.38 35.85 33.36
N SER A 158 15.97 35.76 32.16
CA SER A 158 17.42 35.72 31.96
C SER A 158 17.88 36.74 30.94
N SER A 159 17.97 38.00 31.37
CA SER A 159 18.91 38.96 30.79
C SER A 159 19.55 39.71 31.96
N PRO A 160 20.87 39.66 32.16
CA PRO A 160 21.52 40.54 33.13
C PRO A 160 21.44 41.96 32.56
N LYS A 161 20.46 42.74 33.02
CA LYS A 161 20.43 44.19 32.78
C LYS A 161 21.65 44.80 33.49
N GLY A 162 22.69 45.09 32.71
CA GLY A 162 23.69 46.09 33.08
C GLY A 162 23.00 47.43 33.28
N LEU A 163 23.17 48.01 34.47
CA LEU A 163 22.85 49.38 34.80
C LEU A 163 23.45 50.33 33.75
N SER A 164 22.63 51.20 33.16
CA SER A 164 23.00 52.61 33.05
C SER A 164 21.76 53.49 33.10
N MET A 165 21.91 54.56 33.87
CA MET A 165 20.93 55.53 34.31
C MET A 165 20.75 56.59 33.22
N GLY A 166 19.52 56.98 32.92
CA GLY A 166 19.22 57.98 31.89
C GLY A 166 17.78 58.45 31.93
N THR A 167 17.49 59.33 32.88
CA THR A 167 16.25 60.09 33.04
C THR A 167 15.88 60.84 31.76
N LYS A 168 14.61 60.76 31.33
CA LYS A 168 13.79 61.92 30.90
C LYS A 168 12.32 61.54 30.64
N ASN A 169 11.46 62.37 31.21
CA ASN A 169 10.00 62.39 31.17
C ASN A 169 9.44 62.73 29.78
N SER A 170 8.22 62.26 29.46
CA SER A 170 7.06 62.98 28.88
C SER A 170 5.99 61.94 28.51
N ALA A 171 4.87 61.80 29.21
CA ALA A 171 3.62 62.56 29.15
C ALA A 171 2.77 62.34 27.86
N ASN A 172 1.48 62.06 28.12
CA ASN A 172 0.29 62.06 27.22
C ASN A 172 0.11 60.89 26.23
N SER A 173 -1.09 60.35 25.98
CA SER A 173 -2.47 60.78 26.31
C SER A 173 -3.45 59.60 26.35
N LYS A 174 -4.49 59.78 27.18
CA LYS A 174 -5.75 59.03 27.25
C LYS A 174 -6.59 59.16 25.96
N ILE A 175 -7.61 58.29 25.83
CA ILE A 175 -9.00 58.45 25.31
C ILE A 175 -9.41 57.11 24.66
N SER A 176 -10.06 56.17 25.37
CA SER A 176 -11.49 56.07 25.74
C SER A 176 -12.38 55.42 24.65
N SER A 177 -12.76 54.15 24.87
CA SER A 177 -14.13 53.53 24.91
C SER A 177 -15.18 53.86 23.82
N PRO A 178 -16.32 53.11 23.62
CA PRO A 178 -16.94 52.11 24.50
C PRO A 178 -17.55 50.84 23.84
N SER A 179 -18.01 49.98 24.75
CA SER A 179 -18.78 48.74 24.71
C SER A 179 -20.22 48.77 24.16
N ARG A 180 -20.71 47.60 23.72
CA ARG A 180 -22.00 46.94 24.11
C ARG A 180 -22.02 45.53 23.49
N GLY A 181 -22.12 44.43 24.25
CA GLY A 181 -23.29 43.90 24.97
C GLY A 181 -23.89 42.79 24.09
N GLU A 182 -23.92 41.50 24.45
CA GLU A 182 -24.76 40.87 25.48
C GLU A 182 -24.38 39.36 25.67
N THR A 183 -24.44 38.91 26.93
CA THR A 183 -24.98 37.64 27.52
C THR A 183 -25.10 36.36 26.65
N ALA A 184 -24.91 35.12 27.11
CA ALA A 184 -24.81 34.52 28.44
C ALA A 184 -24.39 33.02 28.34
N VAL A 185 -23.57 32.60 29.31
CA VAL A 185 -23.54 31.31 30.04
C VAL A 185 -23.45 29.97 29.28
N THR A 186 -22.30 29.31 29.42
CA THR A 186 -22.24 27.90 29.86
C THR A 186 -20.97 27.69 30.70
N GLU A 187 -21.15 27.25 31.94
CA GLU A 187 -20.11 27.03 32.96
C GLU A 187 -19.26 25.79 32.67
N GLU A 188 -17.93 25.91 32.76
CA GLU A 188 -17.03 24.79 33.04
C GLU A 188 -16.32 25.04 34.37
N THR A 189 -16.88 24.46 35.43
CA THR A 189 -16.25 24.37 36.76
C THR A 189 -15.16 23.30 36.76
N ASN A 190 -13.94 23.73 37.07
CA ASN A 190 -12.82 22.89 37.48
C ASN A 190 -13.17 22.13 38.77
N LEU A 191 -13.08 20.80 38.74
CA LEU A 191 -13.03 19.97 39.94
C LEU A 191 -11.90 18.94 39.81
N GLU A 192 -10.74 19.30 40.35
CA GLU A 192 -9.65 18.36 40.58
C GLU A 192 -9.97 17.45 41.79
N SER A 193 -9.58 16.20 41.62
CA SER A 193 -9.88 15.02 42.40
C SER A 193 -9.29 14.99 43.82
N GLN A 194 -10.13 14.68 44.81
CA GLN A 194 -9.71 14.08 46.08
C GLN A 194 -9.44 12.57 45.88
N VAL A 195 -8.21 12.13 46.13
CA VAL A 195 -7.92 10.74 46.54
C VAL A 195 -7.16 10.81 47.86
N LYS A 196 -7.82 10.37 48.92
CA LYS A 196 -7.24 10.16 50.25
C LYS A 196 -6.29 8.96 50.19
N GLN A 197 -5.07 9.14 50.67
CA GLN A 197 -4.19 8.05 51.08
C GLN A 197 -3.80 8.25 52.55
N SER A 198 -3.95 7.19 53.33
CA SER A 198 -3.83 7.15 54.79
C SER A 198 -2.45 7.53 55.31
N ASN A 199 -2.47 8.21 56.46
CA ASN A 199 -1.35 8.47 57.36
C ASN A 199 -0.60 7.21 57.78
N ASN A 200 0.73 7.29 57.80
CA ASN A 200 1.53 7.00 58.99
C ASN A 200 2.77 7.92 58.96
N GLY A 201 3.06 8.53 60.12
CA GLY A 201 3.91 9.71 60.23
C GLY A 201 5.41 9.44 60.27
N GLU A 202 6.16 10.48 59.93
CA GLU A 202 7.24 11.05 60.73
C GLU A 202 7.61 12.42 60.16
N THR A 203 7.88 13.37 61.05
CA THR A 203 7.95 14.81 60.79
C THR A 203 9.40 15.26 60.53
N ILE A 204 9.52 16.34 59.74
CA ILE A 204 10.59 17.37 59.67
C ILE A 204 11.56 17.28 58.47
N GLY A 205 11.43 18.23 57.52
CA GLY A 205 12.48 18.57 56.55
C GLY A 205 12.09 19.37 55.28
N SER A 206 11.70 20.65 55.43
CA SER A 206 11.65 21.76 54.42
C SER A 206 10.99 21.57 53.02
N PRO A 207 10.11 22.49 52.53
CA PRO A 207 9.47 22.40 51.20
C PRO A 207 10.34 22.83 50.00
N PHE A 208 11.60 23.23 50.18
CA PHE A 208 12.33 24.00 49.17
C PHE A 208 13.06 23.20 48.08
N ARG A 209 12.94 21.87 48.05
CA ARG A 209 13.70 21.00 47.12
C ARG A 209 12.89 20.50 45.90
N GLY A 210 11.56 20.53 45.96
CA GLY A 210 10.69 20.07 44.86
C GLY A 210 10.56 21.05 43.68
N GLU A 211 10.47 22.35 43.95
CA GLU A 211 10.34 23.37 42.88
C GLU A 211 11.64 23.58 42.08
N LYS A 212 12.80 23.40 42.71
CA LYS A 212 14.10 23.47 42.01
C LYS A 212 14.25 22.30 41.02
N MET A 213 13.85 21.09 41.41
CA MET A 213 13.99 19.90 40.56
C MET A 213 13.08 19.96 39.32
N VAL A 214 11.88 20.56 39.43
CA VAL A 214 10.96 20.80 38.30
C VAL A 214 11.45 21.93 37.39
N ARG A 215 12.05 22.99 37.93
CA ARG A 215 12.68 24.07 37.12
C ARG A 215 13.97 23.63 36.43
N GLU A 216 14.76 22.75 37.04
CA GLU A 216 15.97 22.18 36.44
C GLU A 216 15.64 21.21 35.30
N TYR A 217 14.66 20.32 35.49
CA TYR A 217 14.19 19.44 34.41
C TYR A 217 13.56 20.21 33.24
N GLY A 218 12.80 21.27 33.53
CA GLY A 218 12.24 22.17 32.53
C GLY A 218 13.31 22.93 31.74
N ARG A 219 14.39 23.39 32.39
CA ARG A 219 15.52 24.05 31.72
C ARG A 219 16.33 23.11 30.83
N HIS A 220 16.61 21.89 31.28
CA HIS A 220 17.36 20.90 30.50
C HIS A 220 16.55 20.40 29.28
N SER A 221 15.22 20.33 29.40
CA SER A 221 14.34 19.94 28.29
C SER A 221 14.24 21.01 27.19
N LEU A 222 14.33 22.30 27.52
CA LEU A 222 14.23 23.38 26.53
C LEU A 222 15.48 23.52 25.64
N GLY A 223 16.68 23.19 26.15
CA GLY A 223 17.92 23.23 25.35
C GLY A 223 17.98 22.21 24.20
N ILE A 224 17.08 21.21 24.20
CA ILE A 224 16.90 20.27 23.09
C ILE A 224 16.38 21.01 21.84
N LEU A 225 15.53 22.03 22.02
CA LEU A 225 14.96 22.78 20.89
C LEU A 225 15.99 23.58 20.12
N ASP A 226 17.11 23.96 20.75
CA ASP A 226 18.21 24.66 20.09
C ASP A 226 19.02 23.72 19.17
N ARG A 227 18.89 22.41 19.36
CA ARG A 227 19.56 21.35 18.59
C ARG A 227 18.60 20.58 17.67
N VAL A 228 17.39 21.09 17.48
CA VAL A 228 16.34 20.42 16.71
C VAL A 228 15.82 21.34 15.63
N LYS A 229 15.72 20.82 14.42
CA LYS A 229 15.01 21.47 13.30
C LYS A 229 13.76 20.68 12.96
N ILE A 230 12.76 21.34 12.39
CA ILE A 230 11.61 20.62 11.81
C ILE A 230 11.92 20.29 10.37
N THR A 231 11.92 18.99 10.08
CA THR A 231 11.97 18.49 8.72
C THR A 231 10.61 18.73 8.06
N ASN A 232 10.51 19.80 7.27
CA ASN A 232 9.33 20.09 6.46
C ASN A 232 9.29 19.17 5.24
N THR A 233 8.65 18.01 5.39
CA THR A 233 8.35 17.13 4.25
C THR A 233 7.06 17.53 3.51
N PHE A 234 6.40 18.62 3.92
CA PHE A 234 5.29 19.18 3.16
C PHE A 234 5.84 19.89 1.92
N GLU A 235 6.07 19.10 0.88
CA GLU A 235 6.33 19.59 -0.47
C GLU A 235 5.08 20.34 -0.98
N SER A 236 5.02 21.62 -0.63
CA SER A 236 4.21 22.58 -1.34
C SER A 236 4.88 22.88 -2.69
N PRO A 237 4.12 23.27 -3.74
CA PRO A 237 4.71 23.74 -4.99
C PRO A 237 5.77 24.83 -4.77
N ILE A 238 5.56 25.68 -3.76
CA ILE A 238 6.42 26.81 -3.41
C ILE A 238 7.75 26.32 -2.81
N SER A 239 7.73 25.30 -1.93
CA SER A 239 8.95 24.70 -1.39
C SER A 239 9.73 23.93 -2.46
N THR A 240 9.05 23.30 -3.42
CA THR A 240 9.70 22.60 -4.54
C THR A 240 10.36 23.56 -5.52
N ILE A 241 9.70 24.67 -5.86
CA ILE A 241 10.28 25.73 -6.71
C ILE A 241 11.45 26.41 -5.99
N ARG A 242 11.33 26.65 -4.67
CA ARG A 242 12.40 27.22 -3.86
C ARG A 242 13.61 26.29 -3.78
N GLY A 243 13.42 24.99 -3.61
CA GLY A 243 14.51 24.01 -3.64
C GLY A 243 15.18 23.84 -5.01
N PHE A 244 14.51 24.23 -6.10
CA PHE A 244 15.13 24.27 -7.44
C PHE A 244 15.94 25.56 -7.68
N LEU A 245 15.63 26.64 -6.95
CA LEU A 245 16.26 27.96 -7.11
C LEU A 245 17.28 28.29 -6.02
N MET A 246 17.24 27.64 -4.85
CA MET A 246 18.07 27.94 -3.67
C MET A 246 18.33 26.67 -2.86
N ASP A 247 19.52 26.58 -2.26
CA ASP A 247 19.90 25.54 -1.30
C ASP A 247 18.89 25.45 -0.12
N GLU A 248 18.65 24.22 0.36
CA GLU A 248 17.69 23.91 1.42
C GLU A 248 17.91 24.77 2.68
N LYS A 249 17.14 25.84 2.85
CA LYS A 249 16.96 26.44 4.19
C LYS A 249 15.89 25.66 4.92
N GLU A 250 16.33 24.64 5.66
CA GLU A 250 15.55 24.01 6.72
C GLU A 250 14.90 25.10 7.59
N LYS A 251 13.59 24.97 7.84
CA LYS A 251 12.84 26.00 8.55
C LYS A 251 13.13 25.87 10.05
N ASN A 252 13.71 26.92 10.64
CA ASN A 252 13.84 27.03 12.09
C ASN A 252 12.45 26.89 12.76
N LEU A 253 12.41 26.29 13.95
CA LEU A 253 11.20 26.10 14.76
C LEU A 253 10.44 27.42 14.90
N SER A 254 9.23 27.50 14.32
CA SER A 254 8.32 28.60 14.60
C SER A 254 7.39 28.10 15.70
N PHE A 255 7.61 28.56 16.94
CA PHE A 255 6.93 28.12 18.17
C PHE A 255 5.43 28.47 18.18
N ASP A 256 4.70 28.01 17.16
CA ASP A 256 3.31 28.28 16.88
C ASP A 256 2.44 27.05 17.19
N LYS A 257 1.17 27.29 17.50
CA LYS A 257 0.20 26.26 17.85
C LYS A 257 -0.16 25.37 16.67
N ASP A 258 -0.19 25.90 15.45
CA ASP A 258 -0.50 25.11 14.26
C ASP A 258 0.65 24.16 13.90
N GLU A 259 1.90 24.62 14.04
CA GLU A 259 3.10 23.79 13.88
C GLU A 259 3.14 22.65 14.90
N LEU A 260 2.85 22.93 16.18
CA LEU A 260 2.72 21.90 17.21
C LEU A 260 1.66 20.84 16.84
N LYS A 261 0.49 21.27 16.36
CA LYS A 261 -0.60 20.35 15.98
C LYS A 261 -0.20 19.45 14.80
N GLU A 262 0.55 19.98 13.84
CA GLU A 262 1.07 19.23 12.70
C GLU A 262 2.07 18.16 13.14
N VAL A 263 3.04 18.53 13.98
CA VAL A 263 4.03 17.62 14.57
C VAL A 263 3.34 16.52 15.38
N GLU A 264 2.34 16.86 16.20
CA GLU A 264 1.56 15.89 16.97
C GLU A 264 0.84 14.88 16.07
N GLU A 265 0.18 15.31 14.99
CA GLU A 265 -0.47 14.41 14.05
C GLU A 265 0.54 13.51 13.31
N ARG A 266 1.73 14.04 12.97
CA ARG A 266 2.81 13.24 12.38
C ARG A 266 3.27 12.15 13.35
N LEU A 267 3.57 12.50 14.60
CA LEU A 267 4.01 11.53 15.61
C LEU A 267 2.93 10.50 15.92
N LYS A 268 1.65 10.86 15.97
CA LYS A 268 0.57 9.88 16.11
C LYS A 268 0.65 8.78 15.03
N ASN A 269 0.87 9.17 13.77
CA ASN A 269 1.01 8.22 12.68
C ASN A 269 2.29 7.37 12.82
N VAL A 270 3.41 7.97 13.19
CA VAL A 270 4.68 7.26 13.45
C VAL A 270 4.50 6.20 14.54
N PHE A 271 3.95 6.57 15.71
CA PHE A 271 3.69 5.63 16.80
C PHE A 271 2.73 4.50 16.39
N SER A 272 1.71 4.79 15.58
CA SER A 272 0.81 3.76 15.04
C SER A 272 1.54 2.75 14.14
N GLU A 273 2.42 3.21 13.25
CA GLU A 273 3.21 2.31 12.40
C GLU A 273 4.23 1.50 13.20
N TYR A 274 4.92 2.13 14.15
CA TYR A 274 5.85 1.47 15.06
C TYR A 274 5.16 0.38 15.92
N TYR A 275 3.97 0.68 16.47
CA TYR A 275 3.18 -0.29 17.22
C TYR A 275 2.78 -1.52 16.37
N LYS A 276 2.42 -1.33 15.09
CA LYS A 276 2.15 -2.44 14.16
C LYS A 276 3.40 -3.29 13.91
N LYS A 277 4.56 -2.66 13.80
CA LYS A 277 5.85 -3.35 13.65
C LYS A 277 6.13 -4.29 14.81
N LEU A 278 5.95 -3.80 16.03
CA LEU A 278 6.06 -4.63 17.24
C LEU A 278 5.03 -5.77 17.25
N GLN A 279 3.77 -5.52 16.87
CA GLN A 279 2.75 -6.58 16.78
C GLN A 279 3.10 -7.67 15.77
N LEU A 280 3.65 -7.30 14.60
CA LEU A 280 4.10 -8.30 13.62
C LEU A 280 5.27 -9.14 14.17
N LEU A 281 6.22 -8.53 14.87
CA LEU A 281 7.33 -9.26 15.51
C LEU A 281 6.85 -10.19 16.62
N LYS A 282 5.92 -9.74 17.47
CA LYS A 282 5.29 -10.59 18.49
C LYS A 282 4.59 -11.80 17.86
N ASN A 283 3.84 -11.57 16.78
CA ASN A 283 3.20 -12.66 16.03
C ASN A 283 4.25 -13.59 15.36
N TYR A 284 5.35 -13.04 14.85
CA TYR A 284 6.43 -13.82 14.25
C TYR A 284 7.04 -14.80 15.26
N SER A 285 7.42 -14.33 16.45
CA SER A 285 7.94 -15.21 17.53
C SER A 285 6.92 -16.30 17.88
N PHE A 286 5.68 -15.90 18.21
CA PHE A 286 4.61 -16.84 18.58
C PHE A 286 4.37 -17.94 17.53
N MET A 287 4.34 -17.57 16.25
CA MET A 287 4.08 -18.51 15.16
C MET A 287 5.24 -19.49 14.95
N ASN A 288 6.49 -19.04 15.10
CA ASN A 288 7.66 -19.91 14.96
C ASN A 288 7.81 -20.84 16.18
N LEU A 289 7.62 -20.36 17.41
CA LEU A 289 7.56 -21.18 18.62
C LEU A 289 6.49 -22.28 18.50
N SER A 290 5.30 -21.89 18.03
CA SER A 290 4.22 -22.84 17.73
C SER A 290 4.59 -23.86 16.65
N ALA A 291 5.40 -23.46 15.66
CA ALA A 291 5.85 -24.34 14.58
C ALA A 291 6.86 -25.39 15.10
N PHE A 292 7.86 -24.98 15.88
CA PHE A 292 8.82 -25.87 16.55
C PHE A 292 8.09 -26.86 17.47
N SER A 293 7.23 -26.36 18.36
CA SER A 293 6.45 -27.22 19.27
C SER A 293 5.64 -28.28 18.50
N LYS A 294 4.99 -27.90 17.40
CA LYS A 294 4.14 -28.81 16.62
C LYS A 294 4.89 -29.76 15.71
N ILE A 295 6.07 -29.39 15.21
CA ILE A 295 6.88 -30.30 14.39
C ILE A 295 7.58 -31.34 15.29
N LEU A 296 8.04 -30.94 16.46
CA LEU A 296 8.62 -31.84 17.46
C LEU A 296 7.58 -32.84 18.00
N LYS A 297 6.38 -32.37 18.39
CA LYS A 297 5.28 -33.29 18.76
C LYS A 297 4.92 -34.27 17.64
N LYS A 298 5.10 -33.87 16.38
CA LYS A 298 4.89 -34.76 15.23
C LYS A 298 6.02 -35.77 15.09
N TYR A 299 7.28 -35.37 15.32
CA TYR A 299 8.43 -36.27 15.38
C TYR A 299 8.20 -37.35 16.43
N GLU A 300 7.92 -36.98 17.69
CA GLU A 300 7.72 -37.94 18.79
C GLU A 300 6.59 -38.93 18.47
N LYS A 301 5.51 -38.46 17.84
CA LYS A 301 4.39 -39.33 17.43
C LYS A 301 4.80 -40.36 16.35
N ILE A 302 5.80 -40.07 15.53
CA ILE A 302 6.26 -40.95 14.43
C ILE A 302 7.40 -41.87 14.92
N THR A 303 8.33 -41.33 15.70
CA THR A 303 9.52 -42.07 16.15
C THR A 303 9.28 -42.81 17.45
N SER A 304 8.26 -42.43 18.24
CA SER A 304 8.04 -42.89 19.62
C SER A 304 9.23 -42.60 20.53
N ARG A 305 10.04 -41.61 20.19
CA ARG A 305 11.22 -41.17 20.94
C ARG A 305 10.93 -39.84 21.62
N SER A 306 11.34 -39.69 22.88
CA SER A 306 11.17 -38.45 23.63
C SER A 306 12.27 -37.45 23.24
N ALA A 307 11.88 -36.30 22.68
CA ALA A 307 12.84 -35.30 22.17
C ALA A 307 12.29 -33.86 22.19
N ALA A 308 10.96 -33.69 22.16
CA ALA A 308 10.34 -32.38 22.12
C ALA A 308 10.64 -31.56 23.36
N ARG A 309 10.69 -32.18 24.55
CA ARG A 309 10.98 -31.47 25.81
C ARG A 309 12.40 -30.94 25.84
N SER A 310 13.39 -31.76 25.47
CA SER A 310 14.81 -31.36 25.43
C SER A 310 15.05 -30.24 24.42
N TYR A 311 14.53 -30.40 23.20
CA TYR A 311 14.70 -29.39 22.15
C TYR A 311 13.93 -28.10 22.45
N MET A 312 12.69 -28.18 22.96
CA MET A 312 11.93 -26.98 23.30
C MET A 312 12.59 -26.18 24.42
N ARG A 313 13.26 -26.81 25.39
CA ARG A 313 14.03 -26.08 26.42
C ARG A 313 15.08 -25.18 25.79
N MET A 314 15.76 -25.63 24.74
CA MET A 314 16.70 -24.79 23.99
C MET A 314 15.98 -23.66 23.23
N VAL A 315 14.88 -23.97 22.54
CA VAL A 315 14.09 -22.96 21.82
C VAL A 315 13.58 -21.87 22.78
N ASP A 316 13.10 -22.27 23.95
CA ASP A 316 12.60 -21.36 24.99
C ASP A 316 13.75 -20.51 25.57
N ASN A 317 14.94 -21.08 25.74
CA ASN A 317 16.15 -20.36 26.17
C ASN A 317 16.82 -19.52 25.06
N SER A 318 16.36 -19.64 23.81
CA SER A 318 16.88 -18.85 22.69
C SER A 318 16.33 -17.42 22.73
N TYR A 319 16.93 -16.50 21.98
CA TYR A 319 16.45 -15.12 21.89
C TYR A 319 15.01 -15.05 21.36
N LEU A 320 14.61 -15.99 20.49
CA LEU A 320 13.25 -16.11 20.01
C LEU A 320 12.22 -16.39 21.12
N GLY A 321 12.60 -17.20 22.13
CA GLY A 321 11.70 -17.70 23.18
C GLY A 321 11.72 -16.89 24.47
N SER A 322 12.86 -16.28 24.80
CA SER A 322 13.10 -15.59 26.08
C SER A 322 13.09 -14.06 26.00
N CYS A 323 13.03 -13.48 24.80
CA CYS A 323 12.99 -12.03 24.60
C CYS A 323 11.61 -11.45 24.94
N ASP A 324 11.54 -10.69 26.03
CA ASP A 324 10.35 -9.95 26.46
C ASP A 324 10.38 -8.48 25.97
N GLU A 325 11.50 -8.01 25.40
CA GLU A 325 11.72 -6.62 24.99
C GLU A 325 10.64 -6.10 24.03
N VAL A 326 10.16 -6.93 23.11
CA VAL A 326 9.07 -6.54 22.19
C VAL A 326 7.75 -6.34 22.93
N THR A 327 7.47 -7.14 23.95
CA THR A 327 6.26 -6.99 24.78
C THR A 327 6.38 -5.75 25.66
N ASP A 328 7.54 -5.52 26.27
CA ASP A 328 7.79 -4.32 27.06
C ASP A 328 7.69 -3.04 26.22
N LEU A 329 8.23 -3.04 25.00
CA LEU A 329 8.11 -1.93 24.06
C LEU A 329 6.65 -1.69 23.65
N LEU A 330 5.85 -2.75 23.45
CA LEU A 330 4.41 -2.60 23.17
C LEU A 330 3.70 -1.88 24.32
N ASP A 331 3.94 -2.31 25.55
CA ASP A 331 3.30 -1.74 26.73
C ASP A 331 3.75 -0.29 26.97
N ARG A 332 5.04 0.01 26.77
CA ARG A 332 5.58 1.38 26.81
C ARG A 332 4.95 2.27 25.75
N VAL A 333 4.80 1.79 24.50
CA VAL A 333 4.15 2.55 23.43
C VAL A 333 2.68 2.81 23.76
N GLU A 334 1.94 1.81 24.26
CA GLU A 334 0.55 2.00 24.70
C GLU A 334 0.45 3.08 25.78
N ALA A 335 1.28 2.98 26.84
CA ALA A 335 1.29 3.93 27.94
C ALA A 335 1.61 5.35 27.49
N THR A 336 2.70 5.53 26.73
CA THR A 336 3.13 6.84 26.20
C THR A 336 2.08 7.43 25.28
N PHE A 337 1.52 6.63 24.36
CA PHE A 337 0.53 7.11 23.41
C PHE A 337 -0.76 7.56 24.10
N ILE A 338 -1.24 6.76 25.05
CA ILE A 338 -2.46 7.07 25.81
C ILE A 338 -2.25 8.35 26.65
N LYS A 339 -1.09 8.49 27.29
CA LYS A 339 -0.76 9.66 28.11
C LYS A 339 -0.68 10.94 27.28
N HIS A 340 0.03 10.92 26.15
CA HIS A 340 0.37 12.15 25.43
C HIS A 340 -0.55 12.53 24.28
N PHE A 341 -1.23 11.56 23.65
CA PHE A 341 -2.08 11.78 22.46
C PHE A 341 -3.56 11.49 22.68
N ALA A 342 -3.93 10.69 23.68
CA ALA A 342 -5.32 10.29 23.91
C ALA A 342 -5.92 10.89 25.20
N LYS A 343 -5.30 11.91 25.81
CA LYS A 343 -5.77 12.54 27.06
C LYS A 343 -6.09 11.51 28.17
N ALA A 344 -5.25 10.49 28.32
CA ALA A 344 -5.45 9.35 29.22
C ALA A 344 -6.67 8.44 28.93
N ASN A 345 -7.36 8.61 27.80
CA ASN A 345 -8.45 7.74 27.37
C ASN A 345 -7.91 6.48 26.66
N ARG A 346 -7.80 5.38 27.40
CA ARG A 346 -7.33 4.08 26.86
C ARG A 346 -8.16 3.60 25.67
N ARG A 347 -9.48 3.79 25.67
CA ARG A 347 -10.36 3.30 24.59
C ARG A 347 -10.08 4.01 23.27
N GLU A 348 -9.88 5.32 23.32
CA GLU A 348 -9.56 6.13 22.16
C GLU A 348 -8.15 5.84 21.64
N GLY A 349 -7.16 5.82 22.53
CA GLY A 349 -5.77 5.49 22.17
C GLY A 349 -5.64 4.11 21.51
N MET A 350 -6.24 3.08 22.11
CA MET A 350 -6.21 1.73 21.55
C MET A 350 -7.00 1.59 20.25
N LYS A 351 -8.07 2.38 20.05
CA LYS A 351 -8.80 2.42 18.78
C LYS A 351 -7.93 2.97 17.65
N PHE A 352 -7.03 3.92 17.95
CA PHE A 352 -6.09 4.48 16.99
C PHE A 352 -4.92 3.53 16.71
N LEU A 353 -4.26 3.01 17.75
CA LEU A 353 -3.11 2.10 17.61
C LEU A 353 -3.50 0.75 16.99
N ARG A 354 -4.69 0.25 17.31
CA ARG A 354 -5.21 -1.03 16.79
C ARG A 354 -6.52 -0.81 16.02
N PRO A 355 -6.45 -0.26 14.81
CA PRO A 355 -7.65 -0.07 14.00
C PRO A 355 -8.27 -1.44 13.68
N LYS A 356 -9.56 -1.58 13.95
CA LYS A 356 -10.29 -2.83 13.66
C LYS A 356 -10.28 -3.09 12.16
N GLN A 357 -10.01 -4.34 11.76
CA GLN A 357 -10.19 -4.76 10.38
C GLN A 357 -11.63 -4.52 9.95
N LYS A 358 -11.81 -3.89 8.79
CA LYS A 358 -13.14 -3.59 8.22
C LYS A 358 -13.89 -4.91 8.04
N THR A 359 -14.99 -5.08 8.77
CA THR A 359 -15.88 -6.22 8.56
C THR A 359 -16.58 -6.07 7.21
N GLU A 360 -16.58 -7.16 6.44
CA GLU A 360 -17.24 -7.21 5.15
C GLU A 360 -18.75 -7.02 5.35
N LYS A 361 -19.34 -6.04 4.66
CA LYS A 361 -20.77 -5.74 4.79
C LYS A 361 -21.56 -6.65 3.84
N HIS A 362 -22.46 -7.48 4.36
CA HIS A 362 -23.34 -8.33 3.55
C HIS A 362 -24.14 -7.54 2.50
N ARG A 363 -24.56 -6.32 2.83
CA ARG A 363 -25.27 -5.42 1.91
C ARG A 363 -24.47 -5.13 0.63
N VAL A 364 -23.16 -4.92 0.73
CA VAL A 364 -22.32 -4.63 -0.45
C VAL A 364 -22.32 -5.81 -1.41
N THR A 365 -22.16 -7.02 -0.89
CA THR A 365 -22.19 -8.24 -1.72
C THR A 365 -23.53 -8.42 -2.41
N PHE A 366 -24.64 -8.18 -1.71
CA PHE A 366 -25.99 -8.28 -2.28
C PHE A 366 -26.18 -7.28 -3.43
N PHE A 367 -25.94 -5.98 -3.20
CA PHE A 367 -26.11 -4.98 -4.25
C PHE A 367 -25.13 -5.14 -5.41
N ALA A 368 -23.92 -5.64 -5.13
CA ALA A 368 -22.94 -5.95 -6.17
C ALA A 368 -23.46 -7.03 -7.12
N GLY A 369 -24.05 -8.10 -6.57
CA GLY A 369 -24.70 -9.15 -7.37
C GLY A 369 -25.93 -8.62 -8.12
N PHE A 370 -26.77 -7.83 -7.45
CA PHE A 370 -27.97 -7.25 -8.04
C PHE A 370 -27.66 -6.34 -9.24
N PHE A 371 -26.74 -5.37 -9.08
CA PHE A 371 -26.35 -4.47 -10.17
C PHE A 371 -25.66 -5.20 -11.31
N SER A 372 -24.85 -6.22 -11.02
CA SER A 372 -24.21 -7.01 -12.06
C SER A 372 -25.22 -7.82 -12.87
N GLY A 373 -26.17 -8.49 -12.20
CA GLY A 373 -27.25 -9.22 -12.88
C GLY A 373 -28.12 -8.31 -13.74
N PHE A 374 -28.49 -7.13 -13.23
CA PHE A 374 -29.28 -6.16 -13.98
C PHE A 374 -28.50 -5.55 -15.16
N ALA A 375 -27.22 -5.24 -14.98
CA ALA A 375 -26.37 -4.77 -16.07
C ALA A 375 -26.26 -5.79 -17.21
N ILE A 376 -26.11 -7.09 -16.89
CA ILE A 376 -26.11 -8.16 -17.91
C ILE A 376 -27.46 -8.25 -18.62
N ALA A 377 -28.57 -8.22 -17.87
CA ALA A 377 -29.91 -8.26 -18.45
C ALA A 377 -30.18 -7.06 -19.37
N LEU A 378 -29.78 -5.85 -18.97
CA LEU A 378 -29.88 -4.65 -19.79
C LEU A 378 -28.99 -4.71 -21.03
N LEU A 379 -27.77 -5.26 -20.91
CA LEU A 379 -26.89 -5.43 -22.06
C LEU A 379 -27.53 -6.35 -23.10
N ILE A 380 -28.10 -7.48 -22.67
CA ILE A 380 -28.83 -8.41 -23.54
C ILE A 380 -30.05 -7.69 -24.16
N ALA A 381 -30.83 -6.95 -23.37
CA ALA A 381 -31.99 -6.22 -23.87
C ALA A 381 -31.60 -5.17 -24.93
N VAL A 382 -30.53 -4.42 -24.70
CA VAL A 382 -29.98 -3.46 -25.66
C VAL A 382 -29.52 -4.16 -26.94
N SER A 383 -28.77 -5.26 -26.84
CA SER A 383 -28.30 -6.02 -28.00
C SER A 383 -29.46 -6.55 -28.84
N LEU A 384 -30.44 -7.19 -28.20
CA LEU A 384 -31.64 -7.70 -28.87
C LEU A 384 -32.45 -6.57 -29.53
N LEU A 385 -32.54 -5.41 -28.89
CA LEU A 385 -33.28 -4.27 -29.44
C LEU A 385 -32.57 -3.64 -30.65
N ILE A 386 -31.24 -3.57 -30.63
CA ILE A 386 -30.43 -3.13 -31.78
C ILE A 386 -30.63 -4.07 -32.98
N GLU A 387 -30.59 -5.38 -32.72
CA GLU A 387 -30.73 -6.41 -33.75
C GLU A 387 -32.16 -6.49 -34.30
N ALA A 388 -33.16 -6.60 -33.43
CA ALA A 388 -34.58 -6.70 -33.81
C ALA A 388 -35.05 -5.52 -34.68
N LYS A 389 -34.40 -4.38 -34.55
CA LYS A 389 -34.77 -3.14 -35.24
C LYS A 389 -33.86 -2.79 -36.41
N ARG A 390 -32.87 -3.65 -36.72
CA ARG A 390 -31.89 -3.45 -37.79
C ARG A 390 -31.32 -2.03 -37.81
N LEU A 391 -31.02 -1.50 -36.62
CA LEU A 391 -30.51 -0.13 -36.46
C LEU A 391 -29.15 0.07 -37.16
N ILE A 392 -28.45 -1.01 -37.51
CA ILE A 392 -27.17 -0.94 -38.22
C ILE A 392 -27.39 -0.82 -39.74
N ASP A 393 -28.50 -1.33 -40.28
CA ASP A 393 -28.75 -1.41 -41.73
C ASP A 393 -29.41 -0.15 -42.31
N GLN A 394 -29.97 0.72 -41.47
CA GLN A 394 -30.62 1.96 -41.91
C GLN A 394 -29.62 3.13 -42.00
N LYS A 395 -29.76 3.99 -43.02
CA LYS A 395 -28.93 5.21 -43.19
C LYS A 395 -28.98 6.13 -41.96
N ASP A 396 -30.16 6.26 -41.34
CA ASP A 396 -30.35 7.04 -40.10
C ASP A 396 -29.70 6.38 -38.87
N GLY A 397 -29.60 5.05 -38.90
CA GLY A 397 -28.95 4.25 -37.87
C GLY A 397 -27.44 4.45 -37.81
N ASN A 398 -26.78 4.56 -38.96
CA ASN A 398 -25.36 4.86 -39.03
C ASN A 398 -25.05 6.29 -38.48
N LEU A 399 -25.93 7.26 -38.73
CA LEU A 399 -25.81 8.60 -38.14
C LEU A 399 -25.98 8.58 -36.61
N TYR A 400 -26.92 7.76 -36.11
CA TYR A 400 -27.13 7.57 -34.68
C TYR A 400 -25.92 6.92 -33.99
N ILE A 401 -25.40 5.83 -34.56
CA ILE A 401 -24.22 5.13 -34.03
C ILE A 401 -23.03 6.08 -33.97
N ASN A 402 -22.79 6.90 -34.98
CA ASN A 402 -21.62 7.78 -35.00
C ASN A 402 -21.74 8.99 -34.06
N ASN A 403 -22.95 9.39 -33.66
CA ASN A 403 -23.18 10.55 -32.80
C ASN A 403 -23.44 10.19 -31.33
N ILE A 404 -24.21 9.13 -31.05
CA ILE A 404 -24.64 8.80 -29.68
C ILE A 404 -23.77 7.73 -29.05
N LEU A 405 -23.34 6.72 -29.81
CA LEU A 405 -22.50 5.64 -29.27
C LEU A 405 -21.22 6.16 -28.60
N PRO A 406 -20.49 7.16 -29.16
CA PRO A 406 -19.29 7.69 -28.50
C PRO A 406 -19.57 8.28 -27.11
N LEU A 407 -20.75 8.87 -26.88
CA LEU A 407 -21.16 9.39 -25.58
C LEU A 407 -21.29 8.26 -24.55
N TYR A 408 -21.82 7.09 -24.96
CA TYR A 408 -21.93 5.93 -24.08
C TYR A 408 -20.65 5.09 -23.99
N SER A 409 -19.80 5.11 -25.02
CA SER A 409 -18.48 4.46 -25.03
C SER A 409 -17.58 4.98 -23.92
N PHE A 410 -17.67 6.27 -23.57
CA PHE A 410 -16.99 6.83 -22.39
C PHE A 410 -17.25 6.00 -21.13
N TYR A 411 -18.53 5.74 -20.81
CA TYR A 411 -18.87 4.93 -19.63
C TYR A 411 -18.42 3.49 -19.79
N ALA A 412 -18.53 2.90 -20.99
CA ALA A 412 -18.08 1.54 -21.23
C ALA A 412 -16.58 1.35 -20.92
N TYR A 413 -15.73 2.30 -21.35
CA TYR A 413 -14.29 2.26 -21.06
C TYR A 413 -14.00 2.40 -19.56
N ILE A 414 -14.65 3.34 -18.88
CA ILE A 414 -14.48 3.56 -17.44
C ILE A 414 -14.96 2.35 -16.63
N VAL A 415 -16.12 1.79 -16.99
CA VAL A 415 -16.68 0.58 -16.36
C VAL A 415 -15.74 -0.61 -16.56
N LEU A 416 -15.28 -0.86 -17.80
CA LEU A 416 -14.37 -1.97 -18.09
C LEU A 416 -13.09 -1.85 -17.26
N HIS A 417 -12.52 -0.66 -17.18
CA HIS A 417 -11.33 -0.40 -16.37
C HIS A 417 -11.59 -0.67 -14.88
N MET A 418 -12.70 -0.17 -14.33
CA MET A 418 -13.08 -0.43 -12.94
C MET A 418 -13.28 -1.92 -12.64
N LEU A 419 -13.89 -2.68 -13.55
CA LEU A 419 -14.09 -4.12 -13.40
C LEU A 419 -12.75 -4.89 -13.41
N LEU A 420 -11.84 -4.53 -14.31
CA LEU A 420 -10.48 -5.11 -14.33
C LEU A 420 -9.68 -4.73 -13.09
N TYR A 421 -9.82 -3.50 -12.59
CA TYR A 421 -9.19 -3.08 -11.34
C TYR A 421 -9.77 -3.86 -10.14
N ALA A 422 -11.09 -4.08 -10.09
CA ALA A 422 -11.72 -4.92 -9.07
C ALA A 422 -11.22 -6.38 -9.14
N ALA A 423 -11.07 -6.94 -10.35
CA ALA A 423 -10.50 -8.27 -10.56
C ALA A 423 -9.04 -8.34 -10.07
N ASN A 424 -8.23 -7.33 -10.40
CA ASN A 424 -6.87 -7.19 -9.91
C ASN A 424 -6.81 -7.21 -8.37
N MET A 425 -7.63 -6.39 -7.70
CA MET A 425 -7.71 -6.37 -6.23
C MET A 425 -8.14 -7.71 -5.64
N TYR A 426 -9.07 -8.41 -6.30
CA TYR A 426 -9.47 -9.75 -5.90
C TYR A 426 -8.28 -10.72 -5.98
N PHE A 427 -7.54 -10.74 -7.09
CA PHE A 427 -6.39 -11.61 -7.27
C PHE A 427 -5.23 -11.23 -6.33
N TRP A 428 -4.93 -9.95 -6.14
CA TRP A 428 -3.94 -9.50 -5.15
C TRP A 428 -4.28 -10.00 -3.75
N ARG A 429 -5.55 -9.90 -3.33
CA ARG A 429 -6.00 -10.46 -2.04
C ARG A 429 -5.93 -11.99 -2.00
N ARG A 430 -6.28 -12.67 -3.09
CA ARG A 430 -6.27 -14.13 -3.21
C ARG A 430 -4.86 -14.72 -3.13
N TYR A 431 -3.89 -14.01 -3.70
CA TYR A 431 -2.47 -14.36 -3.71
C TYR A 431 -1.65 -13.69 -2.60
N ARG A 432 -2.29 -12.85 -1.78
CA ARG A 432 -1.70 -12.14 -0.62
C ARG A 432 -0.60 -11.15 -0.96
N ILE A 433 -0.74 -10.52 -2.12
CA ILE A 433 0.01 -9.32 -2.46
C ILE A 433 -0.50 -8.19 -1.56
N ASN A 434 0.41 -7.58 -0.82
CA ASN A 434 0.11 -6.50 0.13
C ASN A 434 -0.06 -5.16 -0.61
N TYR A 435 -1.07 -5.08 -1.48
CA TYR A 435 -1.36 -3.86 -2.25
C TYR A 435 -1.67 -2.62 -1.39
N PRO A 436 -2.29 -2.72 -0.18
CA PRO A 436 -2.51 -1.53 0.65
C PRO A 436 -1.19 -0.91 1.13
N PHE A 437 -0.22 -1.77 1.45
CA PHE A 437 1.13 -1.34 1.79
C PHE A 437 1.83 -0.69 0.58
N ILE A 438 1.79 -1.34 -0.59
CA ILE A 438 2.41 -0.85 -1.83
C ILE A 438 1.87 0.54 -2.23
N PHE A 439 0.54 0.72 -2.18
CA PHE A 439 -0.08 2.01 -2.49
C PHE A 439 -0.06 3.01 -1.31
N GLY A 440 0.39 2.60 -0.13
CA GLY A 440 0.44 3.44 1.06
C GLY A 440 -0.93 3.94 1.54
N PHE A 441 -1.97 3.12 1.41
CA PHE A 441 -3.32 3.47 1.85
C PHE A 441 -3.40 3.63 3.37
N LYS A 442 -4.17 4.63 3.84
CA LYS A 442 -4.47 4.76 5.26
C LYS A 442 -5.38 3.58 5.68
N GLN A 443 -4.96 2.87 6.72
CA GLN A 443 -5.67 1.68 7.18
C GLN A 443 -7.14 1.97 7.50
N GLY A 444 -8.04 1.11 7.03
CA GLY A 444 -9.49 1.25 7.23
C GLY A 444 -10.19 2.17 6.23
N THR A 445 -9.46 2.94 5.41
CA THR A 445 -10.02 3.80 4.35
C THR A 445 -10.01 3.16 2.96
N GLU A 446 -9.40 1.98 2.86
CA GLU A 446 -9.27 1.20 1.64
C GLU A 446 -10.62 0.69 1.12
N LEU A 447 -10.82 0.83 -0.18
CA LEU A 447 -11.91 0.19 -0.92
C LEU A 447 -11.56 -1.30 -1.09
N GLY A 448 -12.49 -2.19 -0.78
CA GLY A 448 -12.32 -3.60 -1.12
C GLY A 448 -12.65 -3.87 -2.58
N HIS A 449 -12.19 -5.01 -3.11
CA HIS A 449 -12.56 -5.46 -4.47
C HIS A 449 -14.08 -5.48 -4.71
N ARG A 450 -14.88 -5.86 -3.69
CA ARG A 450 -16.35 -5.84 -3.77
C ARG A 450 -16.93 -4.43 -3.85
N ASP A 451 -16.30 -3.48 -3.13
CA ASP A 451 -16.74 -2.08 -3.14
C ASP A 451 -16.50 -1.49 -4.54
N VAL A 452 -15.34 -1.74 -5.15
CA VAL A 452 -15.04 -1.30 -6.53
C VAL A 452 -15.93 -2.01 -7.55
N PHE A 453 -16.14 -3.32 -7.41
CA PHE A 453 -17.04 -4.08 -8.28
C PHE A 453 -18.49 -3.57 -8.21
N LEU A 454 -18.97 -3.21 -7.02
CA LEU A 454 -20.28 -2.58 -6.82
C LEU A 454 -20.38 -1.25 -7.57
N LEU A 455 -19.38 -0.37 -7.44
CA LEU A 455 -19.36 0.93 -8.12
C LEU A 455 -19.30 0.77 -9.64
N GLY A 456 -18.46 -0.14 -10.13
CA GLY A 456 -18.34 -0.47 -11.55
C GLY A 456 -19.65 -0.95 -12.15
N ASN A 457 -20.29 -1.94 -11.54
CA ASN A 457 -21.57 -2.46 -12.03
C ASN A 457 -22.73 -1.47 -11.80
N GLY A 458 -22.70 -0.66 -10.74
CA GLY A 458 -23.68 0.40 -10.53
C GLY A 458 -23.65 1.43 -11.66
N LEU A 459 -22.46 1.88 -12.06
CA LEU A 459 -22.30 2.76 -13.21
C LEU A 459 -22.69 2.07 -14.53
N ALA A 460 -22.32 0.81 -14.71
CA ALA A 460 -22.71 0.02 -15.89
C ALA A 460 -24.23 -0.08 -16.03
N MET A 461 -24.91 -0.39 -14.93
CA MET A 461 -26.36 -0.48 -14.85
C MET A 461 -27.02 0.85 -15.20
N LEU A 462 -26.57 1.96 -14.62
CA LEU A 462 -27.10 3.29 -14.92
C LEU A 462 -26.86 3.69 -16.39
N ALA A 463 -25.66 3.46 -16.92
CA ALA A 463 -25.30 3.76 -18.30
C ALA A 463 -26.13 2.93 -19.29
N LEU A 464 -26.31 1.63 -19.05
CA LEU A 464 -27.12 0.76 -19.90
C LEU A 464 -28.62 1.08 -19.79
N ALA A 465 -29.11 1.39 -18.59
CA ALA A 465 -30.51 1.76 -18.40
C ALA A 465 -30.85 3.06 -19.13
N THR A 466 -30.00 4.08 -18.97
CA THR A 466 -30.15 5.36 -19.68
C THR A 466 -29.99 5.20 -21.19
N PHE A 467 -29.08 4.33 -21.66
CA PHE A 467 -28.96 4.01 -23.08
C PHE A 467 -30.22 3.33 -23.62
N LEU A 468 -30.80 2.38 -22.87
CA LEU A 468 -32.03 1.70 -23.25
C LEU A 468 -33.22 2.68 -23.30
N VAL A 469 -33.36 3.55 -22.29
CA VAL A 469 -34.40 4.60 -22.28
C VAL A 469 -34.20 5.55 -23.47
N HIS A 470 -32.97 5.96 -23.74
CA HIS A 470 -32.64 6.82 -24.88
C HIS A 470 -33.05 6.17 -26.22
N LEU A 471 -32.70 4.89 -26.40
CA LEU A 471 -33.06 4.12 -27.58
C LEU A 471 -34.59 4.01 -27.70
N TYR A 472 -35.27 3.66 -26.61
CA TYR A 472 -36.73 3.54 -26.59
C TYR A 472 -37.43 4.86 -26.93
N MET A 473 -37.04 5.97 -26.31
CA MET A 473 -37.62 7.29 -26.56
C MET A 473 -37.40 7.72 -28.01
N LYS A 474 -36.20 7.51 -28.56
CA LYS A 474 -35.88 7.82 -29.96
C LYS A 474 -36.77 7.05 -30.94
N MET A 475 -37.16 5.83 -30.59
CA MET A 475 -37.87 4.92 -31.47
C MET A 475 -39.40 5.02 -31.39
N ASN A 476 -39.95 5.38 -30.23
CA ASN A 476 -41.40 5.43 -30.01
C ASN A 476 -42.02 6.83 -30.10
N SER A 477 -41.24 7.91 -30.15
CA SER A 477 -41.80 9.26 -30.20
C SER A 477 -41.96 9.78 -31.64
N GLY A 478 -43.20 9.88 -32.12
CA GLY A 478 -43.55 10.72 -33.27
C GLY A 478 -43.55 12.23 -32.96
N ALA A 479 -43.56 12.61 -31.67
CA ALA A 479 -43.57 14.00 -31.21
C ALA A 479 -42.14 14.56 -31.03
N ALA A 480 -41.86 15.71 -31.65
CA ALA A 480 -40.55 16.37 -31.65
C ALA A 480 -40.01 16.70 -30.24
N ASP A 481 -40.89 16.91 -29.26
CA ASP A 481 -40.50 17.31 -27.90
C ASP A 481 -39.83 16.18 -27.10
N HIS A 482 -40.31 14.94 -27.24
CA HIS A 482 -39.72 13.78 -26.55
C HIS A 482 -38.28 13.49 -27.03
N LYS A 483 -38.01 13.78 -28.31
CA LYS A 483 -36.68 13.64 -28.92
C LYS A 483 -35.67 14.62 -28.31
N LYS A 484 -36.09 15.85 -28.00
CA LYS A 484 -35.23 16.84 -27.33
C LYS A 484 -34.83 16.41 -25.92
N TYR A 485 -35.77 15.89 -25.13
CA TYR A 485 -35.48 15.41 -23.77
C TYR A 485 -34.54 14.20 -23.77
N ALA A 486 -34.69 13.28 -24.72
CA ALA A 486 -33.82 12.12 -24.84
C ALA A 486 -32.34 12.53 -25.02
N GLU A 487 -32.06 13.54 -25.85
CA GLU A 487 -30.70 14.01 -26.14
C GLU A 487 -29.95 14.55 -24.90
N PHE A 488 -30.66 14.96 -23.84
CA PHE A 488 -30.07 15.40 -22.57
C PHE A 488 -29.78 14.25 -21.58
N ILE A 489 -30.25 13.03 -21.83
CA ILE A 489 -30.04 11.89 -20.92
C ILE A 489 -28.54 11.60 -20.67
N PRO A 490 -27.67 11.50 -21.70
CA PRO A 490 -26.24 11.26 -21.49
C PRO A 490 -25.58 12.40 -20.70
N LEU A 491 -25.99 13.65 -20.94
CA LEU A 491 -25.51 14.83 -20.19
C LEU A 491 -25.94 14.78 -18.72
N GLY A 492 -27.18 14.37 -18.44
CA GLY A 492 -27.66 14.18 -17.07
C GLY A 492 -26.81 13.16 -16.32
N LEU A 493 -26.50 12.01 -16.95
CA LEU A 493 -25.68 10.97 -16.33
C LEU A 493 -24.25 11.46 -16.03
N ILE A 494 -23.59 12.15 -16.97
CA ILE A 494 -22.21 12.60 -16.76
C ILE A 494 -22.15 13.67 -15.66
N THR A 495 -23.15 14.55 -15.63
CA THR A 495 -23.29 15.59 -14.60
C THR A 495 -23.45 14.98 -13.22
N VAL A 496 -24.30 13.96 -13.06
CA VAL A 496 -24.45 13.22 -11.79
C VAL A 496 -23.14 12.56 -11.36
N VAL A 497 -22.41 11.94 -12.30
CA VAL A 497 -21.11 11.32 -12.00
C VAL A 497 -20.10 12.35 -11.49
N PHE A 498 -20.00 13.53 -12.12
CA PHE A 498 -19.10 14.59 -11.67
C PHE A 498 -19.52 15.22 -10.34
N ILE A 499 -20.82 15.45 -10.13
CA ILE A 499 -21.34 15.93 -8.84
C ILE A 499 -20.93 14.95 -7.73
N ILE A 500 -21.13 13.64 -7.93
CA ILE A 500 -20.70 12.63 -6.95
C ILE A 500 -19.18 12.64 -6.77
N MET A 501 -18.41 12.73 -7.86
CA MET A 501 -16.95 12.70 -7.84
C MET A 501 -16.38 13.81 -6.96
N PHE A 502 -16.83 15.05 -7.16
CA PHE A 502 -16.34 16.24 -6.46
C PHE A 502 -17.12 16.59 -5.18
N CYS A 503 -18.17 15.84 -4.85
CA CYS A 503 -18.98 16.10 -3.65
C CYS A 503 -18.12 15.99 -2.36
N PRO A 504 -18.07 17.05 -1.53
CA PRO A 504 -17.28 17.04 -0.29
C PRO A 504 -17.96 16.26 0.86
N PHE A 505 -19.26 15.94 0.73
CA PHE A 505 -20.03 15.23 1.75
C PHE A 505 -19.70 13.73 1.78
N ASN A 506 -20.06 13.06 2.88
CA ASN A 506 -19.80 11.63 3.09
C ASN A 506 -20.77 10.71 2.31
N ILE A 507 -20.92 10.99 1.03
CA ILE A 507 -21.69 10.20 0.05
C ILE A 507 -20.68 9.31 -0.68
N ILE A 508 -20.95 8.02 -0.93
CA ILE A 508 -20.17 7.09 -1.81
C ILE A 508 -18.63 7.13 -1.63
N TYR A 509 -18.09 6.70 -0.48
CA TYR A 509 -16.64 6.54 -0.25
C TYR A 509 -15.79 7.82 -0.41
N ARG A 510 -16.12 8.87 0.37
CA ARG A 510 -15.45 10.19 0.33
C ARG A 510 -13.93 10.12 0.38
N SER A 511 -13.35 9.34 1.30
CA SER A 511 -11.89 9.24 1.47
C SER A 511 -11.20 8.79 0.19
N SER A 512 -11.77 7.83 -0.52
CA SER A 512 -11.20 7.28 -1.74
C SER A 512 -11.35 8.22 -2.92
N ARG A 513 -12.45 8.97 -3.02
CA ARG A 513 -12.60 10.00 -4.05
C ARG A 513 -11.62 11.15 -3.88
N LEU A 514 -11.47 11.66 -2.66
CA LEU A 514 -10.48 12.71 -2.38
C LEU A 514 -9.05 12.21 -2.61
N PHE A 515 -8.77 10.95 -2.31
CA PHE A 515 -7.48 10.33 -2.65
C PHE A 515 -7.25 10.31 -4.17
N LEU A 516 -8.24 9.87 -4.96
CA LEU A 516 -8.14 9.87 -6.42
C LEU A 516 -7.93 11.29 -6.97
N ILE A 517 -8.71 12.27 -6.51
CA ILE A 517 -8.58 13.68 -6.91
C ILE A 517 -7.18 14.21 -6.58
N LYS A 518 -6.67 13.89 -5.39
CA LYS A 518 -5.32 14.29 -4.98
C LYS A 518 -4.24 13.67 -5.86
N CYS A 519 -4.36 12.40 -6.24
CA CYS A 519 -3.45 11.76 -7.18
C CYS A 519 -3.55 12.38 -8.58
N VAL A 520 -4.75 12.62 -9.11
CA VAL A 520 -4.94 13.31 -10.41
C VAL A 520 -4.28 14.69 -10.39
N TYR A 521 -4.51 15.47 -9.33
CA TYR A 521 -3.91 16.78 -9.17
C TYR A 521 -2.37 16.72 -9.12
N ARG A 522 -1.79 15.78 -8.37
CA ARG A 522 -0.34 15.55 -8.34
C ARG A 522 0.22 15.08 -9.67
N CYS A 523 -0.53 14.28 -10.45
CA CYS A 523 -0.12 13.90 -11.79
C CYS A 523 -0.06 15.10 -12.73
N ILE A 524 -1.06 15.97 -12.70
CA ILE A 524 -1.10 17.20 -13.52
C ILE A 524 0.03 18.15 -13.12
N CYS A 525 0.27 18.29 -11.81
CA CYS A 525 1.33 19.12 -11.26
C CYS A 525 2.63 18.33 -11.00
N ALA A 526 2.89 17.26 -11.74
CA ALA A 526 4.01 16.33 -11.48
C ALA A 526 5.39 17.00 -11.32
N PRO A 527 5.74 18.08 -12.06
CA PRO A 527 7.02 18.77 -11.83
C PRO A 527 7.15 19.40 -10.43
N LEU A 528 6.04 19.64 -9.74
CA LEU A 528 5.97 20.45 -8.51
C LEU A 528 5.84 19.59 -7.24
N TYR A 529 5.60 18.28 -7.36
CA TYR A 529 5.37 17.37 -6.24
C TYR A 529 6.20 16.09 -6.42
N LYS A 530 6.67 15.50 -5.32
CA LYS A 530 7.30 14.19 -5.36
C LYS A 530 6.34 13.14 -5.86
N VAL A 531 6.84 12.35 -6.79
CA VAL A 531 6.08 11.33 -7.48
C VAL A 531 6.03 10.09 -6.60
N THR A 532 4.87 9.80 -6.04
CA THR A 532 4.66 8.57 -5.28
C THR A 532 4.20 7.43 -6.19
N LEU A 533 4.27 6.19 -5.70
CA LEU A 533 3.81 5.01 -6.45
C LEU A 533 2.36 5.09 -6.95
N PRO A 534 1.38 5.52 -6.12
CA PRO A 534 0.03 5.77 -6.60
C PRO A 534 -0.06 6.77 -7.76
N ASP A 535 0.76 7.82 -7.75
CA ASP A 535 0.70 8.89 -8.75
C ASP A 535 1.16 8.38 -10.13
N PHE A 536 2.31 7.70 -10.19
CA PHE A 536 2.75 7.14 -11.47
C PHE A 536 1.91 5.95 -11.93
N PHE A 537 1.41 5.14 -10.99
CA PHE A 537 0.52 4.02 -11.32
C PHE A 537 -0.80 4.51 -11.94
N LEU A 538 -1.38 5.59 -11.40
CA LEU A 538 -2.57 6.24 -11.96
C LEU A 538 -2.28 6.83 -13.34
N ALA A 539 -1.16 7.53 -13.50
CA ALA A 539 -0.80 8.12 -14.78
C ALA A 539 -0.58 7.03 -15.86
N ASP A 540 -0.08 5.84 -15.51
CA ASP A 540 -0.02 4.68 -16.40
C ASP A 540 -1.41 4.15 -16.78
N GLN A 541 -2.41 4.26 -15.89
CA GLN A 541 -3.79 3.95 -16.26
C GLN A 541 -4.32 4.95 -17.29
N LEU A 542 -3.98 6.24 -17.16
CA LEU A 542 -4.42 7.30 -18.07
C LEU A 542 -3.91 7.10 -19.50
N THR A 543 -2.71 6.53 -19.69
CA THR A 543 -2.20 6.24 -21.04
C THR A 543 -3.06 5.23 -21.81
N SER A 544 -3.79 4.38 -21.07
CA SER A 544 -4.73 3.39 -21.64
C SER A 544 -6.17 3.91 -21.65
N GLN A 545 -6.38 5.22 -21.43
CA GLN A 545 -7.69 5.89 -21.40
C GLN A 545 -7.82 7.02 -22.44
N ILE A 546 -6.92 7.09 -23.42
CA ILE A 546 -6.94 8.11 -24.48
C ILE A 546 -8.30 8.18 -25.18
N GLN A 547 -8.90 7.02 -25.51
CA GLN A 547 -10.18 6.99 -26.17
C GLN A 547 -11.33 7.46 -25.27
N ALA A 548 -11.25 7.24 -23.96
CA ALA A 548 -12.21 7.80 -23.01
C ALA A 548 -12.08 9.33 -22.94
N MET A 549 -10.85 9.86 -22.93
CA MET A 549 -10.61 11.31 -22.96
C MET A 549 -11.12 11.95 -24.26
N ARG A 550 -10.89 11.33 -25.43
CA ARG A 550 -11.47 11.77 -26.72
C ARG A 550 -13.00 11.71 -26.73
N SER A 551 -13.58 10.70 -26.08
CA SER A 551 -15.04 10.61 -25.94
C SER A 551 -15.58 11.73 -25.04
N PHE A 552 -14.84 12.12 -24.01
CA PHE A 552 -15.17 13.27 -23.15
C PHE A 552 -15.02 14.62 -23.87
N GLU A 553 -13.99 14.78 -24.69
CA GLU A 553 -13.87 15.94 -25.58
C GLU A 553 -15.04 16.02 -26.56
N TYR A 554 -15.45 14.88 -27.11
CA TYR A 554 -16.63 14.79 -27.96
C TYR A 554 -17.93 15.18 -27.22
N TYR A 555 -18.08 14.83 -25.93
CA TYR A 555 -19.18 15.34 -25.09
C TYR A 555 -19.22 16.87 -25.09
N ILE A 556 -18.08 17.52 -24.89
CA ILE A 556 -17.99 18.99 -24.86
C ILE A 556 -18.40 19.56 -26.22
N CYS A 557 -17.89 19.02 -27.32
CA CYS A 557 -18.24 19.51 -28.65
C CYS A 557 -19.73 19.30 -29.00
N TYR A 558 -20.26 18.10 -28.73
CA TYR A 558 -21.63 17.72 -29.06
C TYR A 558 -22.65 18.68 -28.42
N TYR A 559 -22.50 18.97 -27.13
CA TYR A 559 -23.44 19.83 -26.39
C TYR A 559 -23.20 21.34 -26.56
N THR A 560 -22.04 21.77 -27.07
CA THR A 560 -21.76 23.19 -27.33
C THR A 560 -22.18 23.65 -28.73
N HIS A 561 -22.06 22.79 -29.76
CA HIS A 561 -22.24 23.19 -31.17
C HIS A 561 -23.54 22.67 -31.84
N GLY A 562 -24.38 21.89 -31.14
CA GLY A 562 -25.75 21.55 -31.55
C GLY A 562 -25.96 20.19 -32.24
N ASN A 563 -27.16 19.62 -32.05
CA ASN A 563 -27.46 18.17 -32.17
C ASN A 563 -27.64 17.57 -33.58
N SER A 564 -27.88 18.35 -34.64
CA SER A 564 -28.37 17.77 -35.91
C SER A 564 -27.28 17.19 -36.83
N GLN A 565 -25.99 17.53 -36.63
CA GLN A 565 -24.86 17.02 -37.43
C GLN A 565 -23.61 16.68 -36.59
N GLY A 566 -23.81 16.43 -35.29
CA GLY A 566 -22.82 16.18 -34.23
C GLY A 566 -21.36 15.99 -34.67
N ARG A 567 -20.97 14.79 -35.08
CA ARG A 567 -19.57 14.47 -35.35
C ARG A 567 -18.98 15.13 -36.59
N ASN A 568 -19.76 15.29 -37.66
CA ASN A 568 -19.30 15.99 -38.86
C ASN A 568 -19.11 17.49 -38.58
N LYS A 569 -19.98 18.06 -37.74
CA LYS A 569 -19.86 19.45 -37.30
C LYS A 569 -18.66 19.65 -36.38
N CYS A 570 -18.40 18.74 -35.44
CA CYS A 570 -17.20 18.79 -34.61
C CYS A 570 -15.91 18.74 -35.45
N ASN A 571 -15.83 17.81 -36.40
CA ASN A 571 -14.66 17.68 -37.29
C ASN A 571 -14.48 18.89 -38.22
N SER A 572 -15.52 19.69 -38.45
CA SER A 572 -15.43 20.93 -39.25
C SER A 572 -14.82 22.11 -38.48
N HIS A 573 -14.72 22.02 -37.15
CA HIS A 573 -14.06 23.04 -36.34
C HIS A 573 -12.58 22.67 -36.15
N ASP A 574 -11.69 23.52 -36.67
CA ASP A 574 -10.23 23.34 -36.55
C ASP A 574 -9.80 23.20 -35.09
N VAL A 575 -10.44 23.94 -34.18
CA VAL A 575 -10.18 23.88 -32.74
C VAL A 575 -10.40 22.47 -32.19
N TYR A 576 -11.54 21.84 -32.51
CA TYR A 576 -11.83 20.47 -32.07
C TYR A 576 -10.81 19.48 -32.65
N THR A 577 -10.47 19.62 -33.93
CA THR A 577 -9.46 18.76 -34.56
C THR A 577 -8.09 18.89 -33.89
N VAL A 578 -7.67 20.10 -33.51
CA VAL A 578 -6.42 20.33 -32.77
C VAL A 578 -6.47 19.70 -31.38
N PHE A 579 -7.55 19.93 -30.61
CA PHE A 579 -7.71 19.35 -29.28
C PHE A 579 -7.74 17.81 -29.30
N TYR A 580 -8.35 17.21 -30.33
CA TYR A 580 -8.42 15.76 -30.51
C TYR A 580 -7.05 15.08 -30.57
N PHE A 581 -6.05 15.80 -31.11
CA PHE A 581 -4.66 15.38 -31.12
C PHE A 581 -3.95 15.68 -29.81
N ILE A 582 -4.14 16.87 -29.24
CA ILE A 582 -3.53 17.27 -27.96
C ILE A 582 -3.92 16.28 -26.84
N VAL A 583 -5.20 15.93 -26.74
CA VAL A 583 -5.74 15.02 -25.72
C VAL A 583 -5.08 13.64 -25.78
N ALA A 584 -4.63 13.19 -26.95
CA ALA A 584 -3.91 11.92 -27.09
C ALA A 584 -2.46 11.98 -26.57
N VAL A 585 -1.85 13.16 -26.53
CA VAL A 585 -0.47 13.37 -26.05
C VAL A 585 -0.43 13.57 -24.54
N VAL A 586 -1.47 14.19 -23.96
CA VAL A 586 -1.52 14.58 -22.53
C VAL A 586 -1.12 13.46 -21.57
N PRO A 587 -1.68 12.23 -21.64
CA PRO A 587 -1.30 11.18 -20.67
C PRO A 587 0.18 10.80 -20.70
N TYR A 588 0.80 10.77 -21.88
CA TYR A 588 2.22 10.47 -22.04
C TYR A 588 3.09 11.63 -21.57
N TRP A 589 2.64 12.86 -21.78
CA TRP A 589 3.31 14.06 -21.27
C TRP A 589 3.35 14.08 -19.73
N LEU A 590 2.24 13.74 -19.08
CA LEU A 590 2.20 13.63 -17.61
C LEU A 590 3.21 12.59 -17.09
N ARG A 591 3.31 11.41 -17.74
CA ARG A 591 4.31 10.39 -17.36
C ARG A 591 5.74 10.85 -17.62
N PHE A 592 6.00 11.50 -18.74
CA PHE A 592 7.31 12.07 -19.05
C PHE A 592 7.76 13.04 -17.96
N LEU A 593 6.91 14.00 -17.58
CA LEU A 593 7.21 14.98 -16.52
C LEU A 593 7.47 14.31 -15.16
N GLN A 594 6.70 13.27 -14.81
CA GLN A 594 6.95 12.49 -13.60
C GLN A 594 8.32 11.79 -13.64
N CYS A 595 8.72 11.23 -14.78
CA CYS A 595 10.01 10.56 -14.93
C CYS A 595 11.18 11.55 -14.82
N VAL A 596 11.05 12.73 -15.44
CA VAL A 596 12.03 13.82 -15.32
C VAL A 596 12.16 14.27 -13.86
N ARG A 597 11.04 14.46 -13.15
CA ARG A 597 11.10 14.83 -11.72
C ARG A 597 11.85 13.79 -10.88
N ARG A 598 11.58 12.49 -11.09
CA ARG A 598 12.28 11.41 -10.38
C ARG A 598 13.75 11.29 -10.75
N LEU A 599 14.12 11.55 -12.01
CA LEU A 599 15.52 11.59 -12.44
C LEU A 599 16.28 12.71 -11.69
N LEU A 600 15.66 13.88 -11.54
CA LEU A 600 16.28 15.01 -10.84
C LEU A 600 16.39 14.76 -9.32
N GLU A 601 15.39 14.14 -8.70
CA GLU A 601 15.39 13.83 -7.26
C GLU A 601 16.29 12.64 -6.90
N GLU A 602 16.13 11.50 -7.57
CA GLU A 602 16.78 10.24 -7.21
C GLU A 602 18.15 10.07 -7.90
N LYS A 603 18.47 10.90 -8.90
CA LYS A 603 19.70 10.85 -9.72
C LYS A 603 19.99 9.48 -10.36
N ASP A 604 18.96 8.63 -10.48
CA ASP A 604 19.05 7.30 -11.08
C ASP A 604 18.71 7.35 -12.57
N PHE A 605 19.65 6.89 -13.40
CA PHE A 605 19.54 6.86 -14.85
C PHE A 605 18.34 6.03 -15.35
N ILE A 606 17.86 5.05 -14.58
CA ILE A 606 16.69 4.25 -14.95
C ILE A 606 15.45 5.13 -15.16
N HIS A 607 15.30 6.22 -14.38
CA HIS A 607 14.19 7.15 -14.54
C HIS A 607 14.29 7.96 -15.82
N GLY A 608 15.52 8.29 -16.25
CA GLY A 608 15.81 8.91 -17.53
C GLY A 608 15.43 8.01 -18.70
N CYS A 609 15.80 6.72 -18.66
CA CYS A 609 15.37 5.74 -19.66
C CYS A 609 13.84 5.61 -19.73
N ASN A 610 13.18 5.65 -18.57
CA ASN A 610 11.71 5.62 -18.51
C ASN A 610 11.09 6.86 -19.17
N GLY A 611 11.66 8.04 -18.90
CA GLY A 611 11.27 9.30 -19.54
C GLY A 611 11.45 9.22 -21.06
N ALA A 612 12.59 8.74 -21.54
CA ALA A 612 12.88 8.58 -22.96
C ALA A 612 11.85 7.67 -23.68
N ARG A 613 11.37 6.62 -23.02
CA ARG A 613 10.30 5.75 -23.54
C ARG A 613 8.99 6.53 -23.79
N TYR A 614 8.54 7.32 -22.81
CA TYR A 614 7.32 8.11 -22.97
C TYR A 614 7.50 9.23 -23.99
N PHE A 615 8.68 9.86 -24.02
CA PHE A 615 9.02 10.86 -25.03
C PHE A 615 9.01 10.28 -26.46
N SER A 616 9.57 9.08 -26.65
CA SER A 616 9.48 8.35 -27.92
C SER A 616 8.04 8.07 -28.34
N THR A 617 7.16 7.76 -27.38
CA THR A 617 5.72 7.56 -27.64
C THR A 617 5.04 8.87 -28.06
N ILE A 618 5.38 9.99 -27.43
CA ILE A 618 4.89 11.33 -27.82
C ILE A 618 5.30 11.64 -29.25
N ILE A 619 6.58 11.45 -29.59
CA ILE A 619 7.10 11.66 -30.95
C ILE A 619 6.32 10.81 -31.97
N ALA A 620 6.11 9.52 -31.68
CA ALA A 620 5.34 8.64 -32.56
C ALA A 620 3.90 9.15 -32.78
N VAL A 621 3.23 9.61 -31.73
CA VAL A 621 1.85 10.15 -31.81
C VAL A 621 1.80 11.45 -32.62
N VAL A 622 2.77 12.35 -32.44
CA VAL A 622 2.85 13.63 -33.17
C VAL A 622 3.14 13.38 -34.66
N ILE A 623 4.14 12.57 -34.99
CA ILE A 623 4.52 12.27 -36.38
C ILE A 623 3.37 11.59 -37.13
N ARG A 624 2.68 10.65 -36.47
CA ARG A 624 1.47 10.01 -36.96
C ARG A 624 0.35 11.02 -37.25
N THR A 625 0.14 11.96 -36.33
CA THR A 625 -0.85 13.03 -36.52
C THR A 625 -0.51 13.86 -37.76
N THR A 626 0.75 14.21 -37.95
CA THR A 626 1.21 14.90 -39.15
C THR A 626 0.98 14.07 -40.42
N PHE A 627 1.18 12.75 -40.35
CA PHE A 627 0.87 11.84 -41.46
C PHE A 627 -0.63 11.84 -41.80
N GLU A 628 -1.53 11.79 -40.82
CA GLU A 628 -2.99 11.83 -41.07
C GLU A 628 -3.43 13.14 -41.76
N LEU A 629 -2.76 14.25 -41.44
CA LEU A 629 -3.06 15.57 -42.02
C LEU A 629 -2.45 15.79 -43.40
N ARG A 630 -1.22 15.32 -43.63
CA ARG A 630 -0.45 15.57 -44.88
C ARG A 630 -0.58 14.44 -45.90
N LYS A 631 -0.79 13.20 -45.46
CA LYS A 631 -0.87 11.98 -46.28
C LYS A 631 0.32 11.71 -47.20
N GLU A 632 1.50 12.28 -46.92
CA GLU A 632 2.70 12.06 -47.73
C GLU A 632 3.44 10.77 -47.33
N LEU A 633 4.18 10.19 -48.28
CA LEU A 633 4.94 8.97 -48.09
C LEU A 633 6.04 9.13 -47.01
N THR A 634 6.72 10.27 -46.96
CA THR A 634 7.78 10.55 -45.98
C THR A 634 7.24 10.47 -44.56
N TRP A 635 6.10 11.13 -44.29
CA TRP A 635 5.44 11.08 -42.99
C TRP A 635 4.93 9.67 -42.65
N LYS A 636 4.50 8.89 -43.65
CA LYS A 636 4.11 7.49 -43.46
C LYS A 636 5.28 6.64 -42.96
N VAL A 637 6.44 6.72 -43.63
CA VAL A 637 7.65 5.98 -43.26
C VAL A 637 8.10 6.39 -41.86
N LEU A 638 8.16 7.69 -41.59
CA LEU A 638 8.56 8.21 -40.29
C LEU A 638 7.60 7.79 -39.16
N ALA A 639 6.29 7.76 -39.42
CA ALA A 639 5.29 7.29 -38.47
C ALA A 639 5.46 5.78 -38.16
N ILE A 640 5.73 4.95 -39.17
CA ILE A 640 5.97 3.52 -38.98
C ILE A 640 7.24 3.29 -38.14
N VAL A 641 8.35 3.93 -38.49
CA VAL A 641 9.63 3.77 -37.79
C VAL A 641 9.52 4.26 -36.34
N SER A 642 9.01 5.47 -36.12
CA SER A 642 8.85 6.02 -34.76
C SER A 642 7.89 5.18 -33.90
N SER A 643 6.80 4.67 -34.46
CA SER A 643 5.86 3.80 -33.76
C SER A 643 6.47 2.42 -33.43
N ALA A 644 7.30 1.87 -34.33
CA ALA A 644 8.03 0.62 -34.08
C ALA A 644 9.03 0.78 -32.93
N ILE A 645 9.82 1.87 -32.92
CA ILE A 645 10.75 2.18 -31.83
C ILE A 645 10.01 2.33 -30.50
N ALA A 646 8.94 3.13 -30.48
CA ALA A 646 8.13 3.33 -29.28
C ALA A 646 7.55 1.99 -28.77
N THR A 647 7.08 1.13 -29.67
CA THR A 647 6.52 -0.19 -29.32
C THR A 647 7.58 -1.11 -28.72
N ILE A 648 8.77 -1.19 -29.33
CA ILE A 648 9.88 -2.01 -28.81
C ILE A 648 10.30 -1.53 -27.41
N MET A 649 10.47 -0.23 -27.22
CA MET A 649 10.84 0.36 -25.92
C MET A 649 9.77 0.10 -24.86
N ASN A 650 8.49 0.18 -25.23
CA ASN A 650 7.39 -0.09 -24.31
C ASN A 650 7.27 -1.56 -23.93
N THR A 651 7.38 -2.48 -24.90
CA THR A 651 7.36 -3.92 -24.67
C THR A 651 8.55 -4.38 -23.83
N TYR A 652 9.74 -3.84 -24.11
CA TYR A 652 10.94 -4.07 -23.28
C TYR A 652 10.64 -3.70 -21.83
N TRP A 653 10.08 -2.50 -21.61
CA TRP A 653 9.84 -2.00 -20.27
C TRP A 653 8.81 -2.83 -19.51
N ASP A 654 7.69 -3.18 -20.16
CA ASP A 654 6.62 -3.95 -19.53
C ASP A 654 7.13 -5.33 -19.08
N ILE A 655 7.86 -6.06 -19.94
CA ILE A 655 8.30 -7.42 -19.66
C ILE A 655 9.54 -7.47 -18.74
N LEU A 656 10.57 -6.68 -19.03
CA LEU A 656 11.85 -6.75 -18.31
C LEU A 656 11.86 -5.91 -17.03
N VAL A 657 11.38 -4.66 -17.09
CA VAL A 657 11.50 -3.73 -15.97
C VAL A 657 10.31 -3.87 -15.02
N ASP A 658 9.09 -3.72 -15.54
CA ASP A 658 7.88 -3.70 -14.71
C ASP A 658 7.55 -5.09 -14.17
N TRP A 659 7.67 -6.14 -14.99
CA TRP A 659 7.40 -7.51 -14.56
C TRP A 659 8.65 -8.26 -14.08
N GLY A 660 9.86 -7.75 -14.35
CA GLY A 660 11.09 -8.40 -13.91
C GLY A 660 11.36 -9.75 -14.59
N LEU A 661 10.80 -10.02 -15.77
CA LEU A 661 10.95 -11.30 -16.49
C LEU A 661 12.15 -11.28 -17.44
N LEU A 662 12.29 -12.30 -18.29
CA LEU A 662 13.40 -12.51 -19.23
C LEU A 662 14.80 -12.58 -18.57
N GLN A 663 14.85 -13.00 -17.31
CA GLN A 663 16.10 -13.23 -16.59
C GLN A 663 16.79 -14.50 -17.12
N LYS A 664 17.96 -14.37 -17.74
CA LYS A 664 18.73 -15.51 -18.29
C LYS A 664 19.47 -16.31 -17.22
N LYS A 665 19.79 -15.69 -16.08
CA LYS A 665 20.60 -16.26 -15.00
C LYS A 665 19.78 -16.91 -13.86
N SER A 666 18.46 -16.94 -13.98
CA SER A 666 17.57 -17.50 -12.96
C SER A 666 17.42 -19.03 -13.11
N LYS A 667 16.99 -19.70 -12.04
CA LYS A 667 16.69 -21.14 -12.02
C LYS A 667 15.54 -21.49 -12.97
N ASN A 668 14.63 -20.55 -13.19
CA ASN A 668 13.56 -20.67 -14.17
C ASN A 668 13.95 -19.86 -15.41
N LEU A 669 14.45 -20.51 -16.47
CA LEU A 669 14.87 -19.82 -17.70
C LEU A 669 13.81 -18.79 -18.16
N PHE A 670 14.24 -17.53 -18.32
CA PHE A 670 13.41 -16.37 -18.71
C PHE A 670 12.36 -15.91 -17.70
N LEU A 671 12.26 -16.50 -16.51
CA LEU A 671 11.36 -16.08 -15.43
C LEU A 671 12.15 -15.76 -14.16
N ARG A 672 11.51 -15.13 -13.18
CA ARG A 672 12.10 -14.92 -11.85
C ARG A 672 12.23 -16.23 -11.08
N ASP A 673 13.15 -16.27 -10.13
CA ASP A 673 13.29 -17.41 -9.21
C ASP A 673 12.06 -17.60 -8.31
N LYS A 674 11.48 -16.48 -7.86
CA LYS A 674 10.27 -16.45 -7.03
C LYS A 674 9.09 -16.01 -7.89
N LEU A 675 8.04 -16.82 -7.90
CA LEU A 675 6.80 -16.58 -8.64
C LEU A 675 5.63 -16.75 -7.67
N VAL A 676 4.68 -15.81 -7.67
CA VAL A 676 3.50 -15.89 -6.82
C VAL A 676 2.48 -16.87 -7.41
N LEU A 677 2.38 -16.91 -8.75
CA LEU A 677 1.55 -17.88 -9.46
C LEU A 677 2.31 -19.20 -9.61
N SER A 678 1.66 -20.31 -9.27
CA SER A 678 2.27 -21.64 -9.36
C SER A 678 2.45 -22.12 -10.81
N HIS A 679 1.64 -21.64 -11.76
CA HIS A 679 1.67 -22.06 -13.15
C HIS A 679 2.57 -21.13 -13.99
N LYS A 680 3.74 -21.64 -14.39
CA LYS A 680 4.73 -20.90 -15.21
C LYS A 680 4.16 -20.48 -16.57
N SER A 681 3.27 -21.28 -17.16
CA SER A 681 2.64 -21.01 -18.45
C SER A 681 1.89 -19.67 -18.50
N VAL A 682 1.35 -19.22 -17.36
CA VAL A 682 0.62 -17.95 -17.28
C VAL A 682 1.55 -16.77 -17.58
N TYR A 683 2.80 -16.81 -17.13
CA TYR A 683 3.78 -15.75 -17.40
C TYR A 683 4.18 -15.71 -18.87
N PHE A 684 4.43 -16.87 -19.49
CA PHE A 684 4.74 -16.93 -20.93
C PHE A 684 3.56 -16.49 -21.78
N ALA A 685 2.35 -16.93 -21.45
CA ALA A 685 1.13 -16.49 -22.11
C ALA A 685 0.93 -14.97 -21.98
N ALA A 686 1.18 -14.40 -20.79
CA ALA A 686 1.11 -12.96 -20.56
C ALA A 686 2.13 -12.18 -21.39
N MET A 687 3.37 -12.67 -21.52
CA MET A 687 4.40 -12.05 -22.35
C MET A 687 4.00 -12.03 -23.83
N VAL A 688 3.54 -13.16 -24.36
CA VAL A 688 3.07 -13.24 -25.76
C VAL A 688 1.86 -12.34 -25.96
N LEU A 689 0.90 -12.38 -25.03
CA LEU A 689 -0.32 -11.58 -25.11
C LEU A 689 -0.02 -10.07 -25.03
N ASP A 690 0.94 -9.63 -24.20
CA ASP A 690 1.32 -8.21 -24.14
C ASP A 690 1.90 -7.74 -25.47
N VAL A 691 2.81 -8.52 -26.06
CA VAL A 691 3.36 -8.22 -27.39
C VAL A 691 2.25 -8.11 -28.44
N LEU A 692 1.34 -9.09 -28.51
CA LEU A 692 0.22 -9.07 -29.45
C LEU A 692 -0.72 -7.87 -29.24
N LEU A 693 -1.07 -7.56 -27.99
CA LEU A 693 -1.94 -6.43 -27.66
C LEU A 693 -1.25 -5.07 -27.85
N ARG A 694 0.09 -5.00 -27.76
CA ARG A 694 0.88 -3.82 -28.14
C ARG A 694 0.84 -3.57 -29.66
N PHE A 695 0.90 -4.63 -30.47
CA PHE A 695 0.65 -4.50 -31.92
C PHE A 695 -0.82 -4.13 -32.22
N ALA A 696 -1.77 -4.57 -31.39
CA ALA A 696 -3.16 -4.14 -31.47
C ALA A 696 -3.32 -2.65 -31.11
N TRP A 697 -2.57 -2.14 -30.12
CA TRP A 697 -2.50 -0.70 -29.83
C TRP A 697 -1.89 0.09 -30.98
N LEU A 698 -0.94 -0.47 -31.73
CA LEU A 698 -0.47 0.17 -32.97
C LEU A 698 -1.62 0.38 -33.97
N GLN A 699 -2.71 -0.39 -33.97
CA GLN A 699 -3.89 -0.15 -34.81
C GLN A 699 -4.71 1.06 -34.36
N LEU A 700 -4.67 1.41 -33.06
CA LEU A 700 -5.23 2.68 -32.55
C LEU A 700 -4.49 3.90 -33.12
N ILE A 701 -3.27 3.68 -33.62
CA ILE A 701 -2.30 4.69 -34.06
C ILE A 701 -2.01 4.59 -35.56
N LEU A 702 -2.15 3.44 -36.20
CA LEU A 702 -1.98 3.23 -37.62
C LEU A 702 -3.33 2.72 -38.11
N PRO A 703 -4.14 3.55 -38.80
CA PRO A 703 -5.35 3.04 -39.42
C PRO A 703 -4.92 2.15 -40.59
N PHE A 704 -4.80 0.85 -40.33
CA PHE A 704 -4.81 -0.12 -41.42
C PHE A 704 -6.26 -0.26 -41.86
N ASP A 705 -6.54 -0.06 -43.15
CA ASP A 705 -7.86 -0.31 -43.72
C ASP A 705 -8.17 -1.81 -43.65
N LEU A 706 -8.71 -2.26 -42.52
CA LEU A 706 -9.36 -3.56 -42.42
C LEU A 706 -10.69 -3.45 -43.17
N HIS A 707 -10.67 -3.90 -44.42
CA HIS A 707 -11.69 -3.71 -45.47
C HIS A 707 -13.14 -4.16 -45.09
N SER A 708 -13.41 -4.75 -43.92
CA SER A 708 -14.72 -5.34 -43.59
C SER A 708 -15.42 -4.84 -42.31
N LEU A 709 -14.83 -3.94 -41.50
CA LEU A 709 -15.44 -3.49 -40.24
C LEU A 709 -15.59 -1.96 -40.20
N SER A 710 -16.74 -1.46 -39.71
CA SER A 710 -16.93 -0.02 -39.50
C SER A 710 -15.86 0.56 -38.57
N GLY A 711 -15.26 1.70 -38.94
CA GLY A 711 -14.11 2.28 -38.22
C GLY A 711 -14.37 2.51 -36.73
N THR A 712 -15.61 2.82 -36.34
CA THR A 712 -16.03 3.04 -34.94
C THR A 712 -16.00 1.75 -34.11
N THR A 713 -16.42 0.62 -34.68
CA THR A 713 -16.40 -0.69 -34.00
C THR A 713 -14.97 -1.17 -33.80
N THR A 714 -14.13 -1.01 -34.82
CA THR A 714 -12.69 -1.33 -34.77
C THR A 714 -11.98 -0.51 -33.68
N LEU A 715 -12.19 0.81 -33.67
CA LEU A 715 -11.62 1.71 -32.66
C LEU A 715 -12.03 1.33 -31.23
N THR A 716 -13.31 1.01 -31.03
CA THR A 716 -13.84 0.61 -29.72
C THR A 716 -13.24 -0.71 -29.25
N THR A 717 -13.09 -1.67 -30.16
CA THR A 717 -12.52 -2.98 -29.85
C THR A 717 -11.06 -2.86 -29.41
N PHE A 718 -10.23 -2.16 -30.18
CA PHE A 718 -8.82 -1.94 -29.81
C PHE A 718 -8.66 -1.13 -28.51
N SER A 719 -9.57 -0.20 -28.24
CA SER A 719 -9.58 0.53 -26.97
C SER A 719 -9.89 -0.40 -25.77
N CYS A 720 -10.86 -1.30 -25.92
CA CYS A 720 -11.15 -2.31 -24.89
C CYS A 720 -9.96 -3.26 -24.68
N LEU A 721 -9.29 -3.68 -25.77
CA LEU A 721 -8.10 -4.52 -25.72
C LEU A 721 -6.93 -3.86 -25.00
N GLU A 722 -6.69 -2.56 -25.23
CA GLU A 722 -5.65 -1.80 -24.50
C GLU A 722 -5.98 -1.70 -23.00
N ILE A 723 -7.24 -1.53 -22.64
CA ILE A 723 -7.69 -1.53 -21.25
C ILE A 723 -7.48 -2.91 -20.59
N ILE A 724 -7.78 -4.00 -21.30
CA ILE A 724 -7.52 -5.38 -20.84
C ILE A 724 -6.03 -5.62 -20.65
N ARG A 725 -5.19 -5.19 -21.60
CA ARG A 725 -3.73 -5.27 -21.52
C ARG A 725 -3.21 -4.55 -20.28
N ARG A 726 -3.68 -3.34 -20.02
CA ARG A 726 -3.34 -2.59 -18.79
C ARG A 726 -3.80 -3.31 -17.53
N GLY A 727 -4.98 -3.93 -17.56
CA GLY A 727 -5.47 -4.79 -16.50
C GLY A 727 -4.53 -5.95 -16.18
N MET A 728 -3.95 -6.59 -17.20
CA MET A 728 -2.92 -7.63 -17.04
C MET A 728 -1.61 -7.05 -16.48
N TRP A 729 -1.15 -5.92 -17.02
CA TRP A 729 0.03 -5.23 -16.53
C TRP A 729 -0.06 -4.86 -15.04
N ASN A 730 -1.23 -4.40 -14.59
CA ASN A 730 -1.49 -4.07 -13.18
C ASN A 730 -1.18 -5.25 -12.25
N PHE A 731 -1.58 -6.48 -12.64
CA PHE A 731 -1.35 -7.67 -11.82
C PHE A 731 0.15 -7.94 -11.64
N PHE A 732 0.88 -8.08 -12.76
CA PHE A 732 2.29 -8.46 -12.74
C PHE A 732 3.20 -7.34 -12.22
N ARG A 733 2.86 -6.07 -12.45
CA ARG A 733 3.60 -4.94 -11.88
C ARG A 733 3.57 -4.95 -10.36
N LEU A 734 2.40 -5.16 -9.76
CA LEU A 734 2.25 -5.21 -8.31
C LEU A 734 2.80 -6.49 -7.70
N GLU A 735 2.72 -7.60 -8.44
CA GLU A 735 3.41 -8.83 -8.05
C GLU A 735 4.93 -8.60 -7.99
N ASN A 736 5.53 -7.97 -9.01
CA ASN A 736 6.96 -7.66 -9.01
C ASN A 736 7.36 -6.75 -7.86
N GLU A 737 6.58 -5.69 -7.61
CA GLU A 737 6.80 -4.78 -6.49
C GLU A 737 6.70 -5.51 -5.14
N HIS A 738 5.76 -6.43 -5.01
CA HIS A 738 5.62 -7.25 -3.81
C HIS A 738 6.83 -8.17 -3.61
N LEU A 739 7.28 -8.86 -4.66
CA LEU A 739 8.46 -9.73 -4.59
C LEU A 739 9.74 -8.95 -4.24
N ASN A 740 9.89 -7.73 -4.77
CA ASN A 740 10.98 -6.82 -4.39
C ASN A 740 10.93 -6.45 -2.90
N ASN A 741 9.72 -6.18 -2.36
CA ASN A 741 9.54 -5.95 -0.93
C ASN A 741 9.83 -7.19 -0.07
N ILE A 742 9.47 -8.39 -0.53
CA ILE A 742 9.87 -9.65 0.12
C ILE A 742 11.39 -9.79 0.13
N GLY A 743 12.06 -9.54 -1.00
CA GLY A 743 13.51 -9.63 -1.13
C GLY A 743 14.27 -8.71 -0.17
N LYS A 744 13.67 -7.55 0.16
CA LYS A 744 14.21 -6.57 1.12
C LYS A 744 13.60 -6.70 2.54
N TYR A 745 12.79 -7.72 2.81
CA TYR A 745 12.04 -7.90 4.06
C TYR A 745 11.23 -6.67 4.52
N ARG A 746 10.79 -5.84 3.57
CA ARG A 746 10.15 -4.54 3.83
C ARG A 746 8.65 -4.71 4.07
N ALA A 747 8.28 -4.88 5.33
CA ALA A 747 6.87 -4.97 5.76
C ALA A 747 6.27 -3.63 6.22
N PHE A 748 7.09 -2.57 6.36
CA PHE A 748 6.69 -1.30 6.98
C PHE A 748 7.01 -0.09 6.12
N LYS A 749 6.20 0.96 6.33
CA LYS A 749 6.37 2.25 5.67
C LYS A 749 7.26 3.09 6.56
N SER A 750 8.34 3.62 6.01
CA SER A 750 9.10 4.67 6.70
C SER A 750 8.23 5.92 6.73
N VAL A 751 7.89 6.38 7.92
CA VAL A 751 7.20 7.67 8.12
C VAL A 751 8.27 8.68 8.50
N PRO A 752 8.41 9.80 7.77
CA PRO A 752 9.44 10.78 8.07
C PRO A 752 9.20 11.41 9.43
N LEU A 753 10.23 11.38 10.27
CA LEU A 753 10.20 11.96 11.61
C LEU A 753 10.08 13.49 11.53
N PRO A 754 9.38 14.13 12.48
CA PRO A 754 9.19 15.57 12.45
C PRO A 754 10.45 16.37 12.79
N PHE A 755 11.35 15.82 13.61
CA PHE A 755 12.53 16.52 14.09
C PHE A 755 13.83 15.91 13.52
N SER A 756 14.74 16.74 13.01
CA SER A 756 16.14 16.39 12.71
C SER A 756 17.07 17.02 13.75
N TYR A 757 18.18 16.34 14.07
CA TYR A 757 19.19 16.79 15.03
C TYR A 757 20.46 17.20 14.28
N TYR A 758 21.14 18.28 14.72
CA TYR A 758 22.33 18.81 14.04
C TYR A 758 23.53 17.83 14.03
N ASP A 759 23.60 16.90 14.98
CA ASP A 759 24.75 16.00 15.14
C ASP A 759 24.73 14.79 14.17
N ASP A 760 23.66 14.60 13.39
CA ASP A 760 23.54 13.48 12.44
C ASP A 760 24.07 13.83 11.01
N GLU A 761 24.47 15.09 10.74
CA GLU A 761 24.96 15.52 9.40
C GLU A 761 26.50 15.43 9.24
N SER A 762 27.26 15.06 10.28
CA SER A 762 28.73 15.11 10.25
C SER A 762 29.46 13.77 10.05
N ASP A 763 28.76 12.64 9.93
CA ASP A 763 29.39 11.31 9.89
C ASP A 763 29.32 10.57 8.51
N ASP A 764 28.68 11.15 7.49
CA ASP A 764 28.62 10.55 6.14
C ASP A 764 29.81 10.96 5.22
N GLY A 765 30.97 11.29 5.81
CA GLY A 765 32.10 11.92 5.11
C GLY A 765 33.44 11.20 5.18
N ASP A 766 33.50 9.91 5.54
CA ASP A 766 34.76 9.16 5.57
C ASP A 766 34.60 7.80 4.86
N ASP A 767 34.37 7.86 3.55
CA ASP A 767 34.68 6.74 2.66
C ASP A 767 36.20 6.66 2.58
N GLY A 768 36.78 5.68 3.28
CA GLY A 768 38.20 5.40 3.29
C GLY A 768 38.77 5.20 1.89
N ASP A 769 39.62 6.13 1.48
CA ASP A 769 40.66 5.93 0.48
C ASP A 769 41.65 4.87 1.00
N ASP A 770 41.37 3.59 0.75
CA ASP A 770 42.41 2.57 0.71
C ASP A 770 42.84 2.37 -0.75
N LYS A 771 43.86 3.16 -1.12
CA LYS A 771 44.74 2.89 -2.26
C LYS A 771 45.93 2.03 -1.81
N ASP A 772 46.16 1.00 -2.62
CA ASP A 772 47.44 0.38 -2.99
C ASP A 772 48.24 -0.39 -1.92
N ASP A 773 48.16 -1.73 -1.99
CA ASP A 773 49.28 -2.62 -2.44
C ASP A 773 48.79 -4.03 -2.79
#